data_AF-A0A831NYF3-F1
#
_entry.id   AF-A0A831NYF3-F1
#
_cell.length_a   1.000
_cell.length_b   1.000
_cell.length_c   1.000
_cell.angle_alpha   90.00
_cell.angle_beta   90.00
_cell.angle_gamma   90.00
#
_symmetry.space_group_name_H-M   'P 1'
#
loop_
_entity.id
_entity.type
_entity.pdbx_description
1 polymer ?
#
loop_
_entity_poly.entity_id
_entity_poly.type
_entity_poly.pdbx_seq_one_letter_code
_entity_poly.pdbx_strand_id
1 'polypeptide(L)'
;MNQELIKSVAKRYQFLSILYRDEISLDLIAAMQKDEFLNTLDKAVKGCEFEELICGSEMITAYLRSGPAEKLYKELRFDYADLFLNAGPNPIFPYESPIRSGEPIVMQKPVFELREYFRKAGVHKSPEYKDLEEHIAVQMEFLRYVLENGDSDLYLDFFQNKFSKWVPSLCDQLIAATPSNGSSSRDILNTPSELTSNFYQGLGHFTRGVVTCESSTIGGDTKAQEVTNKMLPAFEFLNLPPEYKTLSQGAQDPEPSKTVPTHCYTCGALCGMTAKLEDGILIGTSGLQGDPKSGGRLCPKGAAASKHLYSAYRLKAPLIREGNRFRKATWDEALDRVAEALTNIEHSKFGFMRGNDWLNNITEALFDHLGCPKTTHRPMCDNSNRMANEHNLNDKRPWINYEESDYILHFGMNELATSYGQRKTAQLRAAIKRGAKLVVFDPRRSETASVATEWIPVKPGTDAAVALAMAYVIIKNELYDKDFVENWTTGFEEFKKRVMGEEDGIVRDPEWAGKISGVPPETIERIAKEFAMAKNKGCISWTGLAQVDNGMYGTAAIQALNGLCGTFDAPGGPSLPFKRKLKSPWGEGQEKPPAAGAPKLNKFGIWSGWAPAHLLADVKAGKLKGIINYFGDPILSWGNQEAITKAIQKMEFVATIDAYMCNTALLSDVVLPDATWLEQSQVKADWLYEAFIAYYAEVVKPMYDSRPIFWIIVELAKRLGLGKYFPWKDVEEVERNQLAGTPWSFEELKNKGFIITDEAEYYKYKKWGSLNVPDGYGSSGKTVTGKYNFLNPVAKEKGVDPLPDYKEPDPDLLPDEEYPFVFGNFRLFLHEHSSTFNNYQLMKGESTNPLWINTLDAQELGIKGGDKVRLKSPWGEVEMRAHVTWDIMRGVLGAAGGFGHIRGLEGDPRYPQFGGVNAAGIMKPNYTEKIGGTPLLKYIKTRVEKL
;
A
#
# COMPACT_ATOMS: atom_id res chain seq x y z
N MET A 1 10.80 48.87 -16.16
CA MET A 1 10.55 48.41 -17.55
C MET A 1 9.56 49.37 -18.21
N ASN A 2 9.61 49.58 -19.54
CA ASN A 2 8.56 50.35 -20.21
C ASN A 2 7.26 49.52 -20.34
N GLN A 3 6.11 50.15 -20.61
CA GLN A 3 4.81 49.46 -20.64
C GLN A 3 4.72 48.38 -21.72
N GLU A 4 5.35 48.60 -22.87
CA GLU A 4 5.35 47.64 -23.99
C GLU A 4 6.10 46.35 -23.63
N LEU A 5 7.26 46.49 -22.99
CA LEU A 5 8.05 45.36 -22.50
C LEU A 5 7.30 44.58 -21.41
N ILE A 6 6.69 45.28 -20.44
CA ILE A 6 5.86 44.64 -19.40
C ILE A 6 4.75 43.79 -20.04
N LYS A 7 4.04 44.36 -21.02
CA LYS A 7 2.99 43.66 -21.75
C LYS A 7 3.52 42.42 -22.47
N SER A 8 4.69 42.53 -23.12
CA SER A 8 5.32 41.39 -23.81
C SER A 8 5.69 40.27 -22.85
N VAL A 9 6.36 40.59 -21.74
CA VAL A 9 6.73 39.60 -20.72
C VAL A 9 5.50 38.92 -20.11
N ALA A 10 4.48 39.70 -19.74
CA ALA A 10 3.23 39.16 -19.19
C ALA A 10 2.54 38.18 -20.17
N LYS A 11 2.51 38.50 -21.47
CA LYS A 11 1.95 37.61 -22.51
C LYS A 11 2.74 36.32 -22.68
N ARG A 12 4.07 36.33 -22.51
CA ARG A 12 4.88 35.10 -22.51
C ARG A 12 4.53 34.17 -21.36
N TYR A 13 4.42 34.72 -20.15
CA TYR A 13 4.03 33.93 -18.98
C TYR A 13 2.60 33.41 -19.08
N GLN A 14 1.69 34.18 -19.68
CA GLN A 14 0.36 33.70 -20.02
C GLN A 14 0.41 32.48 -20.94
N PHE A 15 1.17 32.55 -22.02
CA PHE A 15 1.34 31.46 -22.98
C PHE A 15 1.94 30.21 -22.33
N LEU A 16 3.09 30.35 -21.65
CA LEU A 16 3.77 29.23 -21.00
C LEU A 16 2.91 28.59 -19.90
N SER A 17 2.23 29.39 -19.08
CA SER A 17 1.36 28.87 -18.04
C SER A 17 0.28 27.96 -18.63
N ILE A 18 -0.36 28.38 -19.72
CA ILE A 18 -1.40 27.57 -20.38
C ILE A 18 -0.85 26.23 -20.87
N LEU A 19 0.39 26.19 -21.38
CA LEU A 19 1.00 24.96 -21.88
C LEU A 19 1.41 23.97 -20.78
N TYR A 20 1.68 24.44 -19.56
CA TYR A 20 2.01 23.58 -18.42
C TYR A 20 0.79 23.23 -17.55
N ARG A 21 -0.25 24.07 -17.53
CA ARG A 21 -1.33 24.02 -16.55
C ARG A 21 -2.22 22.78 -16.67
N ASP A 22 -2.51 22.34 -17.90
CA ASP A 22 -3.37 21.19 -18.22
C ASP A 22 -3.08 20.69 -19.65
N GLU A 23 -3.83 19.69 -20.13
CA GLU A 23 -3.85 19.27 -21.53
C GLU A 23 -4.07 20.48 -22.47
N ILE A 24 -3.22 20.59 -23.50
CA ILE A 24 -3.32 21.66 -24.49
C ILE A 24 -4.60 21.46 -25.31
N SER A 25 -5.49 22.45 -25.34
CA SER A 25 -6.76 22.32 -26.04
C SER A 25 -6.57 22.20 -27.56
N LEU A 26 -7.49 21.48 -28.21
CA LEU A 26 -7.52 21.37 -29.67
C LEU A 26 -7.55 22.76 -30.33
N ASP A 27 -8.35 23.69 -29.82
CA ASP A 27 -8.45 25.06 -30.34
C ASP A 27 -7.12 25.80 -30.26
N LEU A 28 -6.38 25.64 -29.16
CA LEU A 28 -5.07 26.28 -29.00
C LEU A 28 -4.04 25.65 -29.94
N ILE A 29 -4.05 24.33 -30.12
CA ILE A 29 -3.19 23.65 -31.10
C ILE A 29 -3.49 24.19 -32.51
N ALA A 30 -4.77 24.23 -32.90
CA ALA A 30 -5.18 24.74 -34.21
C ALA A 30 -4.80 26.23 -34.40
N ALA A 31 -4.90 27.05 -33.35
CA ALA A 31 -4.45 28.44 -33.39
C ALA A 31 -2.92 28.55 -33.56
N MET A 32 -2.14 27.74 -32.84
CA MET A 32 -0.69 27.69 -32.96
C MET A 32 -0.22 27.11 -34.30
N GLN A 33 -1.05 26.40 -35.06
CA GLN A 33 -0.70 25.91 -36.39
C GLN A 33 -0.80 26.95 -37.51
N LYS A 34 -1.42 28.11 -37.23
CA LYS A 34 -1.60 29.14 -38.25
C LYS A 34 -0.27 29.83 -38.57
N ASP A 35 -0.11 30.17 -39.84
CA ASP A 35 1.11 30.80 -40.37
C ASP A 35 1.42 32.13 -39.68
N GLU A 36 0.40 32.86 -39.24
CA GLU A 36 0.56 34.10 -38.48
C GLU A 36 1.22 33.88 -37.12
N PHE A 37 0.96 32.76 -36.44
CA PHE A 37 1.68 32.41 -35.21
C PHE A 37 3.08 31.90 -35.54
N LEU A 38 3.17 30.84 -36.35
CA LEU A 38 4.41 30.12 -36.61
C LEU A 38 5.48 31.03 -37.22
N ASN A 39 5.14 31.73 -38.32
CA ASN A 39 6.12 32.56 -39.02
C ASN A 39 6.50 33.80 -38.21
N THR A 40 5.61 34.31 -37.35
CA THR A 40 5.91 35.45 -36.47
C THR A 40 6.83 35.04 -35.34
N LEU A 41 6.55 33.90 -34.69
CA LEU A 41 7.41 33.37 -33.64
C LEU A 41 8.80 33.02 -34.18
N ASP A 42 8.87 32.31 -35.31
CA ASP A 42 10.15 31.96 -35.95
C ASP A 42 10.95 33.22 -36.31
N LYS A 43 10.30 34.25 -36.90
CA LYS A 43 10.98 35.52 -37.22
C LYS A 43 11.46 36.28 -35.98
N ALA A 44 10.74 36.18 -34.86
CA ALA A 44 11.08 36.86 -33.63
C ALA A 44 12.35 36.29 -32.98
N VAL A 45 12.55 34.98 -33.08
CA VAL A 45 13.70 34.29 -32.47
C VAL A 45 14.87 34.08 -33.44
N LYS A 46 14.61 34.08 -34.76
CA LYS A 46 15.65 33.81 -35.77
C LYS A 46 16.80 34.81 -35.69
N GLY A 47 18.01 34.28 -35.52
CA GLY A 47 19.24 35.08 -35.47
C GLY A 47 19.44 35.87 -34.18
N CYS A 48 18.66 35.58 -33.12
CA CYS A 48 18.97 36.08 -31.79
C CYS A 48 20.13 35.28 -31.15
N GLU A 49 20.67 35.76 -30.03
CA GLU A 49 21.79 35.11 -29.32
C GLU A 49 21.33 34.04 -28.30
N PHE A 50 20.02 33.79 -28.19
CA PHE A 50 19.44 32.83 -27.24
C PHE A 50 19.19 31.47 -27.92
N GLU A 51 20.23 30.64 -28.01
CA GLU A 51 20.19 29.34 -28.71
C GLU A 51 19.06 28.41 -28.24
N GLU A 52 18.82 28.33 -26.93
CA GLU A 52 17.75 27.55 -26.32
C GLU A 52 16.35 28.00 -26.78
N LEU A 53 16.16 29.33 -26.95
CA LEU A 53 14.91 29.91 -27.41
C LEU A 53 14.67 29.57 -28.89
N ILE A 54 15.73 29.63 -29.71
CA ILE A 54 15.68 29.23 -31.12
C ILE A 54 15.35 27.75 -31.22
N CYS A 55 16.11 26.89 -30.54
CA CYS A 55 15.93 25.44 -30.55
C CYS A 55 14.52 25.05 -30.13
N GLY A 56 14.02 25.59 -29.01
CA GLY A 56 12.67 25.30 -28.54
C GLY A 56 11.58 25.73 -29.50
N SER A 57 11.71 26.92 -30.09
CA SER A 57 10.77 27.43 -31.11
C SER A 57 10.76 26.55 -32.36
N GLU A 58 11.94 26.17 -32.87
CA GLU A 58 12.06 25.31 -34.05
C GLU A 58 11.43 23.93 -33.82
N MET A 59 11.63 23.34 -32.64
CA MET A 59 11.04 22.05 -32.27
C MET A 59 9.51 22.12 -32.15
N ILE A 60 9.00 23.16 -31.48
CA ILE A 60 7.55 23.40 -31.36
C ILE A 60 6.94 23.62 -32.75
N THR A 61 7.53 24.49 -33.57
CA THR A 61 7.07 24.76 -34.94
C THR A 61 7.09 23.49 -35.80
N ALA A 62 8.19 22.72 -35.75
CA ALA A 62 8.30 21.48 -36.50
C ALA A 62 7.24 20.45 -36.08
N TYR A 63 6.98 20.33 -34.78
CA TYR A 63 5.94 19.44 -34.28
C TYR A 63 4.54 19.90 -34.72
N LEU A 64 4.22 21.18 -34.58
CA LEU A 64 2.93 21.74 -35.00
C LEU A 64 2.70 21.59 -36.51
N ARG A 65 3.75 21.61 -37.34
CA ARG A 65 3.66 21.35 -38.79
C ARG A 65 3.58 19.86 -39.15
N SER A 66 3.78 18.93 -38.21
CA SER A 66 3.93 17.50 -38.51
C SER A 66 2.62 16.76 -38.81
N GLY A 67 1.47 17.38 -38.59
CA GLY A 67 0.16 16.77 -38.84
C GLY A 67 -1.01 17.68 -38.49
N PRO A 68 -2.26 17.23 -38.71
CA PRO A 68 -3.46 18.00 -38.37
C PRO A 68 -3.66 18.12 -36.85
N ALA A 69 -4.32 19.21 -36.40
CA ALA A 69 -4.52 19.56 -35.00
C ALA A 69 -5.10 18.40 -34.16
N GLU A 70 -6.07 17.66 -34.70
CA GLU A 70 -6.75 16.55 -34.01
C GLU A 70 -5.79 15.40 -33.69
N LYS A 71 -4.87 15.11 -34.61
CA LYS A 71 -3.85 14.09 -34.42
C LYS A 71 -2.87 14.53 -33.32
N LEU A 72 -2.39 15.77 -33.39
CA LEU A 72 -1.44 16.30 -32.40
C LEU A 72 -2.08 16.42 -31.02
N TYR A 73 -3.34 16.86 -30.95
CA TYR A 73 -4.12 16.90 -29.72
C TYR A 73 -4.17 15.52 -29.06
N LYS A 74 -4.50 14.47 -29.83
CA LYS A 74 -4.55 13.11 -29.29
C LYS A 74 -3.19 12.66 -28.72
N GLU A 75 -2.09 12.87 -29.45
CA GLU A 75 -0.76 12.48 -28.99
C GLU A 75 -0.30 13.27 -27.75
N LEU A 76 -0.50 14.59 -27.74
CA LEU A 76 -0.11 15.47 -26.63
C LEU A 76 -0.84 15.16 -25.32
N ARG A 77 -2.07 14.64 -25.38
CA ARG A 77 -2.80 14.18 -24.19
C ARG A 77 -2.20 12.93 -23.56
N PHE A 78 -1.75 11.99 -24.39
CA PHE A 78 -1.02 10.83 -23.88
C PHE A 78 0.32 11.25 -23.27
N ASP A 79 1.06 12.13 -23.93
CA ASP A 79 2.31 12.67 -23.40
C ASP A 79 2.09 13.42 -22.09
N TYR A 80 1.01 14.20 -21.99
CA TYR A 80 0.66 14.92 -20.76
C TYR A 80 0.41 13.95 -19.60
N ALA A 81 -0.34 12.88 -19.83
CA ALA A 81 -0.58 11.86 -18.81
C ALA A 81 0.70 11.11 -18.43
N ASP A 82 1.55 10.80 -19.41
CA ASP A 82 2.81 10.10 -19.19
C ASP A 82 3.79 10.92 -18.36
N LEU A 83 3.94 12.20 -18.70
CA LEU A 83 4.87 13.12 -18.05
C LEU A 83 4.33 13.65 -16.73
N PHE A 84 3.11 14.19 -16.69
CA PHE A 84 2.65 14.99 -15.55
C PHE A 84 1.67 14.25 -14.63
N LEU A 85 0.99 13.20 -15.12
CA LEU A 85 0.00 12.43 -14.34
C LEU A 85 0.53 11.08 -13.83
N ASN A 86 1.83 10.81 -13.96
CA ASN A 86 2.51 9.60 -13.50
C ASN A 86 2.06 8.29 -14.19
N ALA A 87 1.50 8.38 -15.41
CA ALA A 87 1.15 7.19 -16.19
C ALA A 87 2.36 6.56 -16.89
N GLY A 88 3.35 7.38 -17.25
CA GLY A 88 4.51 7.01 -18.03
C GLY A 88 5.68 6.52 -17.17
N PRO A 89 6.72 5.95 -17.80
CA PRO A 89 7.90 5.42 -17.11
C PRO A 89 8.77 6.50 -16.46
N ASN A 90 8.81 7.70 -17.04
CA ASN A 90 9.68 8.80 -16.64
C ASN A 90 8.86 10.07 -16.35
N PRO A 91 8.12 10.13 -15.23
CA PRO A 91 7.29 11.30 -14.93
C PRO A 91 8.13 12.52 -14.56
N ILE A 92 7.64 13.70 -14.91
CA ILE A 92 8.20 15.00 -14.55
C ILE A 92 7.35 15.64 -13.46
N PHE A 93 8.02 16.30 -12.52
CA PHE A 93 7.38 16.96 -11.39
C PHE A 93 7.44 18.48 -11.59
N PRO A 94 6.36 19.11 -12.10
CA PRO A 94 6.33 20.55 -12.40
C PRO A 94 6.19 21.40 -11.13
N TYR A 95 6.85 21.01 -10.04
CA TYR A 95 6.75 21.60 -8.70
C TYR A 95 8.14 22.07 -8.24
N GLU A 96 8.18 23.19 -7.52
CA GLU A 96 9.44 23.75 -7.03
C GLU A 96 10.13 22.84 -5.99
N SER A 97 9.38 22.23 -5.06
CA SER A 97 9.94 21.45 -3.96
C SER A 97 10.80 20.27 -4.41
N PRO A 98 10.34 19.38 -5.32
CA PRO A 98 11.16 18.27 -5.77
C PRO A 98 12.46 18.67 -6.46
N ILE A 99 12.42 19.78 -7.20
CA ILE A 99 13.59 20.30 -7.92
C ILE A 99 14.60 20.89 -6.95
N ARG A 100 14.15 21.72 -5.99
CA ARG A 100 15.05 22.36 -5.01
C ARG A 100 15.62 21.38 -4.00
N SER A 101 14.87 20.34 -3.61
CA SER A 101 15.35 19.36 -2.61
C SER A 101 16.08 18.16 -3.23
N GLY A 102 15.89 17.88 -4.52
CA GLY A 102 16.36 16.64 -5.16
C GLY A 102 15.62 15.38 -4.69
N GLU A 103 14.56 15.54 -3.89
CA GLU A 103 13.72 14.45 -3.39
C GLU A 103 12.35 14.54 -4.08
N PRO A 104 11.69 13.44 -4.47
CA PRO A 104 10.40 13.48 -5.17
C PRO A 104 9.25 13.74 -4.19
N ILE A 105 9.33 14.84 -3.44
CA ILE A 105 8.43 15.23 -2.36
C ILE A 105 7.94 16.67 -2.59
N VAL A 106 6.62 16.86 -2.59
CA VAL A 106 5.96 18.17 -2.70
C VAL A 106 5.65 18.76 -1.31
N MET A 107 5.05 19.94 -1.26
CA MET A 107 4.55 20.60 -0.05
C MET A 107 5.64 20.80 1.02
N GLN A 108 6.85 21.21 0.59
CA GLN A 108 7.98 21.46 1.48
C GLN A 108 8.16 22.95 1.79
N LYS A 109 9.30 23.32 2.37
CA LYS A 109 9.68 24.71 2.68
C LYS A 109 9.38 25.73 1.54
N PRO A 110 9.62 25.42 0.25
CA PRO A 110 9.35 26.35 -0.84
C PRO A 110 7.90 26.84 -0.92
N VAL A 111 6.93 26.06 -0.43
CA VAL A 111 5.52 26.43 -0.41
C VAL A 111 5.25 27.57 0.57
N PHE A 112 5.80 27.51 1.78
CA PHE A 112 5.68 28.60 2.75
C PHE A 112 6.27 29.91 2.20
N GLU A 113 7.45 29.83 1.57
CA GLU A 113 8.07 30.99 0.92
C GLU A 113 7.18 31.55 -0.20
N LEU A 114 6.50 30.68 -0.98
CA LEU A 114 5.59 31.08 -2.05
C LEU A 114 4.35 31.82 -1.51
N ARG A 115 3.78 31.36 -0.40
CA ARG A 115 2.62 32.02 0.21
C ARG A 115 2.92 33.42 0.71
N GLU A 116 4.13 33.69 1.18
CA GLU A 116 4.53 35.06 1.54
C GLU A 116 4.48 36.01 0.32
N TYR A 117 4.91 35.54 -0.85
CA TYR A 117 4.80 36.31 -2.09
C TYR A 117 3.35 36.55 -2.50
N PHE A 118 2.50 35.52 -2.41
CA PHE A 118 1.07 35.65 -2.69
C PHE A 118 0.39 36.68 -1.78
N ARG A 119 0.69 36.65 -0.48
CA ARG A 119 0.16 37.63 0.49
C ARG A 119 0.61 39.05 0.19
N LYS A 120 1.89 39.27 -0.11
CA LYS A 120 2.41 40.60 -0.51
C LYS A 120 1.68 41.16 -1.73
N ALA A 121 1.34 40.30 -2.68
CA ALA A 121 0.64 40.66 -3.91
C ALA A 121 -0.90 40.73 -3.78
N GLY A 122 -1.46 40.38 -2.62
CA GLY A 122 -2.90 40.38 -2.42
C GLY A 122 -3.64 39.26 -3.16
N VAL A 123 -3.00 38.11 -3.40
CA VAL A 123 -3.60 36.96 -4.11
C VAL A 123 -3.39 35.65 -3.33
N HIS A 124 -4.00 34.57 -3.82
CA HIS A 124 -3.76 33.20 -3.41
C HIS A 124 -3.99 32.24 -4.58
N LYS A 125 -3.59 30.96 -4.42
CA LYS A 125 -3.92 29.92 -5.41
C LYS A 125 -5.43 29.74 -5.49
N SER A 126 -5.99 29.80 -6.69
CA SER A 126 -7.40 29.51 -6.95
C SER A 126 -7.81 28.15 -6.37
N PRO A 127 -8.91 28.06 -5.59
CA PRO A 127 -9.49 26.79 -5.14
C PRO A 127 -10.01 25.92 -6.28
N GLU A 128 -10.32 26.51 -7.43
CA GLU A 128 -10.79 25.79 -8.63
C GLU A 128 -9.66 25.08 -9.36
N TYR A 129 -8.43 25.58 -9.24
CA TYR A 129 -7.26 24.90 -9.79
C TYR A 129 -6.85 23.74 -8.87
N LYS A 130 -7.03 22.51 -9.34
CA LYS A 130 -6.87 21.30 -8.51
C LYS A 130 -5.42 20.94 -8.19
N ASP A 131 -4.45 21.43 -8.96
CA ASP A 131 -3.04 21.18 -8.69
C ASP A 131 -2.48 22.07 -7.56
N LEU A 132 -1.24 21.82 -7.18
CA LEU A 132 -0.57 22.45 -6.04
C LEU A 132 -0.12 23.88 -6.36
N GLU A 133 -0.03 24.71 -5.33
CA GLU A 133 0.38 26.12 -5.46
C GLU A 133 1.80 26.29 -5.98
N GLU A 134 2.69 25.36 -5.67
CA GLU A 134 4.08 25.39 -6.17
C GLU A 134 4.24 24.89 -7.60
N HIS A 135 3.14 24.57 -8.28
CA HIS A 135 3.15 24.18 -9.68
C HIS A 135 3.66 25.33 -10.57
N ILE A 136 4.48 25.03 -11.57
CA ILE A 136 5.12 26.04 -12.44
C ILE A 136 4.11 27.01 -13.07
N ALA A 137 2.96 26.49 -13.51
CA ALA A 137 1.89 27.30 -14.11
C ALA A 137 1.34 28.37 -13.16
N VAL A 138 1.26 28.07 -11.85
CA VAL A 138 0.82 29.03 -10.82
C VAL A 138 1.85 30.14 -10.66
N GLN A 139 3.13 29.78 -10.60
CA GLN A 139 4.23 30.76 -10.48
C GLN A 139 4.33 31.64 -11.74
N MET A 140 4.07 31.10 -12.93
CA MET A 140 4.00 31.88 -14.18
C MET A 140 2.80 32.83 -14.20
N GLU A 141 1.61 32.39 -13.79
CA GLU A 141 0.46 33.31 -13.65
C GLU A 141 0.72 34.37 -12.57
N PHE A 142 1.49 34.06 -11.53
CA PHE A 142 1.89 35.03 -10.51
C PHE A 142 2.81 36.11 -11.07
N LEU A 143 3.84 35.73 -11.83
CA LEU A 143 4.71 36.69 -12.53
C LEU A 143 3.91 37.60 -13.47
N ARG A 144 2.97 37.02 -14.24
CA ARG A 144 2.04 37.77 -15.09
C ARG A 144 1.21 38.76 -14.28
N TYR A 145 0.62 38.30 -13.18
CA TYR A 145 -0.23 39.10 -12.31
C TYR A 145 0.50 40.32 -11.73
N VAL A 146 1.69 40.10 -11.17
CA VAL A 146 2.48 41.16 -10.55
C VAL A 146 2.90 42.22 -11.59
N LEU A 147 3.26 41.78 -12.81
CA LEU A 147 3.58 42.68 -13.93
C LEU A 147 2.38 43.53 -14.38
N GLU A 148 1.22 42.91 -14.60
CA GLU A 148 0.01 43.61 -15.06
C GLU A 148 -0.51 44.63 -14.02
N ASN A 149 -0.21 44.43 -12.73
CA ASN A 149 -0.53 45.38 -11.66
C ASN A 149 0.56 46.44 -11.40
N GLY A 150 1.66 46.42 -12.14
CA GLY A 150 2.71 47.44 -12.08
C GLY A 150 3.69 47.31 -10.90
N ASP A 151 3.68 46.21 -10.15
CA ASP A 151 4.61 45.98 -9.03
C ASP A 151 5.93 45.37 -9.53
N SER A 152 6.75 46.21 -10.16
CA SER A 152 8.03 45.78 -10.75
C SER A 152 9.02 45.26 -9.71
N ASP A 153 8.98 45.76 -8.47
CA ASP A 153 9.92 45.36 -7.42
C ASP A 153 9.62 43.94 -6.95
N LEU A 154 8.34 43.61 -6.71
CA LEU A 154 7.93 42.26 -6.34
C LEU A 154 8.18 41.26 -7.48
N TYR A 155 7.98 41.68 -8.73
CA TYR A 155 8.29 40.87 -9.90
C TYR A 155 9.77 40.50 -9.95
N LEU A 156 10.65 41.51 -9.81
CA LEU A 156 12.09 41.31 -9.84
C LEU A 156 12.55 40.39 -8.71
N ASP A 157 12.06 40.63 -7.49
CA ASP A 157 12.37 39.79 -6.32
C ASP A 157 11.95 38.32 -6.55
N PHE A 158 10.70 38.10 -6.94
CA PHE A 158 10.19 36.74 -7.19
C PHE A 158 10.94 36.04 -8.32
N PHE A 159 11.18 36.73 -9.43
CA PHE A 159 11.89 36.15 -10.57
C PHE A 159 13.32 35.75 -10.20
N GLN A 160 14.09 36.67 -9.61
CA GLN A 160 15.52 36.47 -9.34
C GLN A 160 15.77 35.50 -8.18
N ASN A 161 14.95 35.57 -7.12
CA ASN A 161 15.19 34.83 -5.89
C ASN A 161 14.42 33.51 -5.80
N LYS A 162 13.38 33.32 -6.62
CA LYS A 162 12.55 32.11 -6.60
C LYS A 162 12.45 31.43 -7.96
N PHE A 163 11.74 32.03 -8.92
CA PHE A 163 11.38 31.35 -10.17
C PHE A 163 12.59 30.90 -10.99
N SER A 164 13.56 31.80 -11.23
CA SER A 164 14.77 31.48 -12.03
C SER A 164 15.71 30.45 -11.38
N LYS A 165 15.54 30.14 -10.08
CA LYS A 165 16.43 29.23 -9.36
C LYS A 165 16.17 27.75 -9.63
N TRP A 166 14.96 27.40 -10.06
CA TRP A 166 14.56 25.98 -10.19
C TRP A 166 14.06 25.62 -11.60
N VAL A 167 13.44 26.57 -12.32
CA VAL A 167 12.88 26.32 -13.65
C VAL A 167 13.89 25.76 -14.66
N PRO A 168 15.16 26.22 -14.72
CA PRO A 168 16.14 25.64 -15.63
C PRO A 168 16.36 24.13 -15.42
N SER A 169 16.34 23.68 -14.15
CA SER A 169 16.50 22.26 -13.80
C SER A 169 15.23 21.44 -14.09
N LEU A 170 14.03 22.03 -13.94
CA LEU A 170 12.81 21.42 -14.47
C LEU A 170 12.91 21.20 -15.97
N CYS A 171 13.41 22.21 -16.70
CA CYS A 171 13.60 22.12 -18.15
C CYS A 171 14.60 21.00 -18.51
N ASP A 172 15.69 20.82 -17.73
CA ASP A 172 16.63 19.71 -17.93
C ASP A 172 15.91 18.36 -17.87
N GLN A 173 15.05 18.18 -16.86
CA GLN A 173 14.29 16.94 -16.71
C GLN A 173 13.32 16.73 -17.87
N LEU A 174 12.61 17.78 -18.28
CA LEU A 174 11.66 17.70 -19.39
C LEU A 174 12.34 17.38 -20.74
N ILE A 175 13.50 17.99 -20.99
CA ILE A 175 14.33 17.74 -22.16
C ILE A 175 14.85 16.29 -22.16
N ALA A 176 15.29 15.79 -20.99
CA ALA A 176 15.82 14.44 -20.85
C ALA A 176 14.76 13.33 -20.88
N ALA A 177 13.52 13.61 -20.47
CA ALA A 177 12.44 12.62 -20.44
C ALA A 177 11.96 12.22 -21.83
N THR A 178 12.21 13.05 -22.85
CA THR A 178 11.79 12.80 -24.23
C THR A 178 12.93 12.09 -24.99
N PRO A 179 12.77 10.83 -25.41
CA PRO A 179 13.88 10.08 -26.01
C PRO A 179 14.33 10.70 -27.33
N SER A 180 15.63 10.94 -27.48
CA SER A 180 16.22 11.54 -28.69
C SER A 180 16.41 10.57 -29.86
N ASN A 181 16.08 9.29 -29.71
CA ASN A 181 16.12 8.27 -30.77
C ASN A 181 15.27 7.06 -30.34
N GLY A 182 14.37 6.59 -31.21
CA GLY A 182 13.36 5.52 -30.99
C GLY A 182 13.89 4.17 -30.48
N SER A 183 14.36 4.14 -29.24
CA SER A 183 14.69 2.92 -28.51
C SER A 183 13.45 2.46 -27.76
N SER A 184 12.80 1.44 -28.29
CA SER A 184 11.72 0.73 -27.60
C SER A 184 12.30 0.03 -26.38
N SER A 185 12.05 0.55 -25.18
CA SER A 185 12.17 -0.28 -23.98
C SER A 185 10.82 -0.96 -23.76
N ARG A 186 10.79 -2.28 -23.90
CA ARG A 186 9.68 -3.08 -23.38
C ARG A 186 9.94 -3.26 -21.90
N ASP A 187 9.00 -2.85 -21.06
CA ASP A 187 9.06 -3.23 -19.65
C ASP A 187 8.74 -4.74 -19.49
N ILE A 188 8.91 -5.26 -18.28
CA ILE A 188 8.65 -6.66 -17.93
C ILE A 188 7.17 -7.06 -18.18
N LEU A 189 6.26 -6.09 -18.30
CA LEU A 189 4.84 -6.32 -18.63
C LEU A 189 4.55 -6.20 -20.14
N ASN A 190 5.58 -6.01 -20.98
CA ASN A 190 5.47 -5.73 -22.40
C ASN A 190 4.60 -4.50 -22.72
N THR A 191 4.54 -3.49 -21.85
CA THR A 191 3.88 -2.22 -22.19
C THR A 191 4.85 -1.35 -23.01
N PRO A 192 4.52 -1.01 -24.27
CA PRO A 192 5.29 -0.02 -25.02
C PRO A 192 4.88 1.37 -24.53
N SER A 193 5.82 2.16 -24.02
CA SER A 193 5.62 3.59 -23.80
C SER A 193 6.80 4.33 -24.42
N GLU A 194 6.72 4.60 -25.71
CA GLU A 194 7.58 5.61 -26.33
C GLU A 194 6.82 6.94 -26.22
N LEU A 195 7.44 7.94 -25.59
CA LEU A 195 7.05 9.32 -25.80
C LEU A 195 7.20 9.61 -27.29
N THR A 196 6.09 9.89 -27.97
CA THR A 196 6.03 9.96 -29.44
C THR A 196 6.34 11.37 -29.95
N SER A 197 6.42 12.39 -29.08
CA SER A 197 6.46 13.80 -29.48
C SER A 197 7.64 14.59 -28.92
N ASN A 198 8.23 15.42 -29.79
CA ASN A 198 9.27 16.37 -29.43
C ASN A 198 8.70 17.71 -28.92
N PHE A 199 7.38 17.84 -28.74
CA PHE A 199 6.75 19.10 -28.35
C PHE A 199 7.16 19.53 -26.94
N TYR A 200 7.06 18.64 -25.95
CA TYR A 200 7.42 18.96 -24.57
C TYR A 200 8.93 19.14 -24.38
N GLN A 201 9.75 18.44 -25.17
CA GLN A 201 11.18 18.73 -25.26
C GLN A 201 11.43 20.15 -25.78
N GLY A 202 10.75 20.53 -26.87
CA GLY A 202 10.77 21.90 -27.40
C GLY A 202 10.26 22.93 -26.38
N LEU A 203 9.22 22.60 -25.62
CA LEU A 203 8.70 23.44 -24.53
C LEU A 203 9.74 23.63 -23.42
N GLY A 204 10.51 22.60 -23.08
CA GLY A 204 11.63 22.69 -22.13
C GLY A 204 12.71 23.66 -22.59
N HIS A 205 13.21 23.49 -23.82
CA HIS A 205 14.17 24.40 -24.44
C HIS A 205 13.63 25.84 -24.52
N PHE A 206 12.39 26.01 -24.99
CA PHE A 206 11.74 27.31 -25.12
C PHE A 206 11.57 28.00 -23.77
N THR A 207 11.12 27.27 -22.74
CA THR A 207 10.95 27.80 -21.38
C THR A 207 12.29 28.25 -20.79
N ARG A 208 13.35 27.45 -20.96
CA ARG A 208 14.71 27.83 -20.55
C ARG A 208 15.18 29.07 -21.30
N GLY A 209 15.01 29.11 -22.61
CA GLY A 209 15.33 30.25 -23.45
C GLY A 209 14.64 31.53 -22.99
N VAL A 210 13.35 31.45 -22.64
CA VAL A 210 12.59 32.57 -22.07
C VAL A 210 13.17 33.03 -20.73
N VAL A 211 13.50 32.10 -19.81
CA VAL A 211 14.10 32.47 -18.50
C VAL A 211 15.47 33.14 -18.67
N THR A 212 16.30 32.64 -19.59
CA THR A 212 17.61 33.25 -19.90
C THR A 212 17.44 34.63 -20.53
N CYS A 213 16.53 34.76 -21.51
CA CYS A 213 16.22 36.03 -22.16
C CYS A 213 15.66 37.07 -21.18
N GLU A 214 14.81 36.63 -20.25
CA GLU A 214 14.27 37.49 -19.18
C GLU A 214 15.37 37.96 -18.22
N SER A 215 16.28 37.06 -17.83
CA SER A 215 17.42 37.40 -16.97
C SER A 215 18.31 38.48 -17.63
N SER A 216 18.60 38.35 -18.93
CA SER A 216 19.33 39.38 -19.70
C SER A 216 18.55 40.69 -19.83
N THR A 217 17.24 40.60 -20.05
CA THR A 217 16.34 41.76 -20.13
C THR A 217 16.35 42.57 -18.84
N ILE A 218 16.26 41.90 -17.69
CA ILE A 218 16.37 42.51 -16.36
C ILE A 218 17.77 43.11 -16.13
N GLY A 219 18.81 42.48 -16.67
CA GLY A 219 20.19 42.99 -16.68
C GLY A 219 20.43 44.21 -17.57
N GLY A 220 19.41 44.68 -18.30
CA GLY A 220 19.51 45.88 -19.16
C GLY A 220 19.96 45.60 -20.60
N ASP A 221 19.99 44.34 -21.03
CA ASP A 221 20.36 43.97 -22.39
C ASP A 221 19.27 44.39 -23.41
N THR A 222 19.60 45.32 -24.28
CA THR A 222 18.67 45.87 -25.28
C THR A 222 18.32 44.87 -26.37
N LYS A 223 19.20 43.90 -26.69
CA LYS A 223 18.90 42.84 -27.66
C LYS A 223 17.88 41.86 -27.09
N ALA A 224 18.03 41.51 -25.80
CA ALA A 224 17.06 40.67 -25.09
C ALA A 224 15.67 41.32 -25.03
N GLN A 225 15.62 42.64 -24.79
CA GLN A 225 14.38 43.42 -24.83
C GLN A 225 13.76 43.43 -26.24
N GLU A 226 14.57 43.59 -27.28
CA GLU A 226 14.12 43.57 -28.68
C GLU A 226 13.52 42.21 -29.05
N VAL A 227 14.21 41.12 -28.72
CA VAL A 227 13.73 39.74 -28.96
C VAL A 227 12.42 39.50 -28.20
N THR A 228 12.35 39.96 -26.94
CA THR A 228 11.13 39.92 -26.13
C THR A 228 9.97 40.62 -26.82
N ASN A 229 10.14 41.86 -27.27
CA ASN A 229 9.07 42.61 -27.92
C ASN A 229 8.68 42.04 -29.29
N LYS A 230 9.64 41.49 -30.05
CA LYS A 230 9.37 40.85 -31.35
C LYS A 230 8.45 39.63 -31.25
N MET A 231 8.42 38.94 -30.10
CA MET A 231 7.52 37.79 -29.90
C MET A 231 6.08 38.18 -29.55
N LEU A 232 5.83 39.40 -29.05
CA LEU A 232 4.50 39.84 -28.60
C LEU A 232 3.40 39.63 -29.65
N PRO A 233 3.57 40.00 -30.94
CA PRO A 233 2.51 39.82 -31.93
C PRO A 233 2.09 38.35 -32.14
N ALA A 234 3.01 37.40 -31.97
CA ALA A 234 2.69 35.97 -32.06
C ALA A 234 1.72 35.55 -30.94
N PHE A 235 1.96 36.00 -29.70
CA PHE A 235 1.08 35.67 -28.58
C PHE A 235 -0.24 36.43 -28.58
N GLU A 236 -0.26 37.67 -29.09
CA GLU A 236 -1.51 38.43 -29.28
C GLU A 236 -2.43 37.77 -30.30
N PHE A 237 -1.85 37.21 -31.38
CA PHE A 237 -2.60 36.50 -32.40
C PHE A 237 -3.39 35.29 -31.83
N LEU A 238 -2.85 34.60 -30.83
CA LEU A 238 -3.52 33.46 -30.19
C LEU A 238 -4.79 33.85 -29.42
N ASN A 239 -5.00 35.15 -29.15
CA ASN A 239 -6.14 35.67 -28.39
C ASN A 239 -6.37 34.91 -27.06
N LEU A 240 -5.29 34.69 -26.32
CA LEU A 240 -5.32 33.89 -25.09
C LEU A 240 -6.24 34.53 -24.03
N PRO A 241 -7.03 33.70 -23.32
CA PRO A 241 -8.02 34.15 -22.33
C PRO A 241 -7.40 35.05 -21.25
N PRO A 242 -7.92 36.27 -21.02
CA PRO A 242 -7.28 37.22 -20.11
C PRO A 242 -7.34 36.78 -18.65
N GLU A 243 -8.25 35.89 -18.26
CA GLU A 243 -8.42 35.47 -16.88
C GLU A 243 -7.24 34.67 -16.31
N TYR A 244 -7.02 34.83 -15.00
CA TYR A 244 -6.13 33.98 -14.21
C TYR A 244 -6.92 32.76 -13.75
N LYS A 245 -6.51 31.55 -14.16
CA LYS A 245 -7.22 30.31 -13.77
C LYS A 245 -6.61 29.65 -12.54
N THR A 246 -5.34 29.92 -12.26
CA THR A 246 -4.59 29.33 -11.15
C THR A 246 -4.51 30.25 -9.93
N LEU A 247 -4.84 31.54 -10.08
CA LEU A 247 -4.83 32.53 -9.01
C LEU A 247 -6.20 33.13 -8.76
N SER A 248 -6.40 33.64 -7.56
CA SER A 248 -7.60 34.39 -7.16
C SER A 248 -7.21 35.60 -6.33
N GLN A 249 -8.03 36.65 -6.41
CA GLN A 249 -7.84 37.89 -5.66
C GLN A 249 -8.09 37.68 -4.16
N GLY A 250 -7.41 38.48 -3.34
CA GLY A 250 -7.47 38.44 -1.88
C GLY A 250 -6.30 37.66 -1.28
N ALA A 251 -5.55 38.28 -0.37
CA ALA A 251 -4.55 37.57 0.42
C ALA A 251 -5.25 36.59 1.39
N GLN A 252 -4.62 35.45 1.64
CA GLN A 252 -5.02 34.52 2.69
C GLN A 252 -4.01 34.58 3.84
N ASP A 253 -4.49 34.87 5.04
CA ASP A 253 -3.69 34.77 6.25
C ASP A 253 -3.20 33.33 6.45
N PRO A 254 -1.99 33.12 7.01
CA PRO A 254 -1.53 31.78 7.32
C PRO A 254 -2.52 31.06 8.23
N GLU A 255 -2.84 29.81 7.90
CA GLU A 255 -3.64 28.99 8.80
C GLU A 255 -2.89 28.78 10.13
N PRO A 256 -3.59 28.86 11.28
CA PRO A 256 -2.99 28.59 12.57
C PRO A 256 -2.37 27.20 12.63
N SER A 257 -1.23 27.06 13.33
CA SER A 257 -0.66 25.74 13.61
C SER A 257 -1.67 24.88 14.38
N LYS A 258 -1.85 23.64 13.95
CA LYS A 258 -2.81 22.69 14.53
C LYS A 258 -2.10 21.38 14.89
N THR A 259 -2.58 20.72 15.93
CA THR A 259 -2.22 19.34 16.24
C THR A 259 -3.49 18.52 16.24
N VAL A 260 -3.56 17.53 15.35
CA VAL A 260 -4.75 16.71 15.13
C VAL A 260 -4.46 15.29 15.61
N PRO A 261 -5.20 14.76 16.59
CA PRO A 261 -5.12 13.35 16.95
C PRO A 261 -5.79 12.52 15.85
N THR A 262 -5.10 11.46 15.42
CA THR A 262 -5.53 10.58 14.34
C THR A 262 -4.85 9.22 14.51
N HIS A 263 -4.93 8.34 13.52
CA HIS A 263 -4.33 7.01 13.55
C HIS A 263 -3.53 6.76 12.27
N CYS A 264 -2.35 6.15 12.42
CA CYS A 264 -1.53 5.71 11.30
C CYS A 264 -2.21 4.53 10.59
N TYR A 265 -2.40 4.64 9.28
CA TYR A 265 -3.03 3.60 8.46
C TYR A 265 -2.07 3.06 7.40
N THR A 266 -0.77 3.11 7.67
CA THR A 266 0.22 2.46 6.80
C THR A 266 0.17 0.94 6.90
N CYS A 267 -0.08 0.36 8.09
CA CYS A 267 -0.14 -1.08 8.30
C CYS A 267 -1.32 -1.53 9.17
N GLY A 268 -1.50 -2.84 9.31
CA GLY A 268 -2.59 -3.43 10.11
C GLY A 268 -2.53 -3.14 11.62
N ALA A 269 -1.44 -2.54 12.13
CA ALA A 269 -1.29 -2.18 13.53
C ALA A 269 -2.13 -0.98 13.95
N LEU A 270 -2.38 -0.03 13.04
CA LEU A 270 -3.30 1.08 13.28
C LEU A 270 -3.02 1.89 14.57
N CYS A 271 -1.76 2.25 14.80
CA CYS A 271 -1.34 2.98 16.00
C CYS A 271 -1.88 4.42 16.01
N GLY A 272 -2.38 4.90 17.15
CA GLY A 272 -2.72 6.30 17.35
C GLY A 272 -1.50 7.21 17.20
N MET A 273 -1.69 8.36 16.57
CA MET A 273 -0.66 9.38 16.33
C MET A 273 -1.24 10.79 16.39
N THR A 274 -0.37 11.78 16.57
CA THR A 274 -0.69 13.19 16.41
C THR A 274 -0.05 13.73 15.14
N ALA A 275 -0.82 14.43 14.32
CA ALA A 275 -0.37 15.11 13.11
C ALA A 275 -0.22 16.61 13.39
N LYS A 276 0.97 17.17 13.15
CA LYS A 276 1.24 18.60 13.33
C LYS A 276 1.18 19.31 11.99
N LEU A 277 0.33 20.33 11.90
CA LEU A 277 0.20 21.18 10.73
C LEU A 277 0.72 22.58 10.99
N GLU A 278 1.32 23.16 9.96
CA GLU A 278 1.67 24.57 9.87
C GLU A 278 1.12 25.10 8.55
N ASP A 279 0.30 26.15 8.61
CA ASP A 279 -0.36 26.71 7.43
C ASP A 279 -1.09 25.63 6.59
N GLY A 280 -1.80 24.70 7.24
CA GLY A 280 -2.49 23.60 6.56
C GLY A 280 -1.60 22.51 5.93
N ILE A 281 -0.27 22.57 6.11
CA ILE A 281 0.69 21.57 5.61
C ILE A 281 1.12 20.65 6.76
N LEU A 282 1.07 19.33 6.54
CA LEU A 282 1.54 18.32 7.50
C LEU A 282 3.08 18.33 7.60
N ILE A 283 3.61 18.94 8.66
CA ILE A 283 5.05 19.05 8.87
C ILE A 283 5.64 17.89 9.69
N GLY A 284 4.82 17.11 10.41
CA GLY A 284 5.33 15.97 11.16
C GLY A 284 4.26 15.17 11.90
N THR A 285 4.65 13.97 12.34
CA THR A 285 3.82 13.05 13.12
C THR A 285 4.57 12.55 14.36
N SER A 286 3.83 12.25 15.43
CA SER A 286 4.35 11.60 16.65
C SER A 286 3.32 10.64 17.24
N GLY A 287 3.71 9.75 18.16
CA GLY A 287 2.78 8.80 18.77
C GLY A 287 1.76 9.48 19.68
N LEU A 288 0.51 9.01 19.68
CA LEU A 288 -0.57 9.55 20.51
C LEU A 288 -0.48 8.97 21.93
N GLN A 289 -0.28 9.82 22.93
CA GLN A 289 -0.15 9.40 24.32
C GLN A 289 -1.45 8.71 24.81
N GLY A 290 -1.29 7.62 25.55
CA GLY A 290 -2.41 6.83 26.09
C GLY A 290 -3.14 5.94 25.07
N ASP A 291 -2.88 6.06 23.76
CA ASP A 291 -3.53 5.21 22.75
C ASP A 291 -3.24 3.71 23.00
N PRO A 292 -4.25 2.82 22.97
CA PRO A 292 -4.08 1.41 23.28
C PRO A 292 -3.13 0.64 22.34
N LYS A 293 -2.82 1.14 21.14
CA LYS A 293 -1.91 0.42 20.21
C LYS A 293 -0.53 1.03 20.13
N SER A 294 -0.44 2.35 20.24
CA SER A 294 0.80 3.10 20.14
C SER A 294 1.46 3.30 21.51
N GLY A 295 0.67 3.53 22.56
CA GLY A 295 1.14 3.94 23.89
C GLY A 295 2.05 5.18 23.83
N GLY A 296 1.81 6.10 22.89
CA GLY A 296 2.67 7.26 22.66
C GLY A 296 3.88 7.03 21.76
N ARG A 297 4.01 5.86 21.12
CA ARG A 297 5.15 5.50 20.25
C ARG A 297 4.77 5.44 18.79
N LEU A 298 5.74 5.65 17.91
CA LEU A 298 5.56 5.54 16.46
C LEU A 298 6.78 4.87 15.83
N CYS A 299 6.55 4.00 14.84
CA CYS A 299 7.63 3.39 14.05
C CYS A 299 8.04 4.29 12.88
N PRO A 300 9.16 4.00 12.18
CA PRO A 300 9.62 4.82 11.05
C PRO A 300 8.58 4.99 9.94
N LYS A 301 7.75 3.96 9.68
CA LYS A 301 6.64 4.05 8.71
C LYS A 301 5.66 5.18 9.05
N GLY A 302 5.26 5.26 10.34
CA GLY A 302 4.37 6.32 10.81
C GLY A 302 5.06 7.68 10.88
N ALA A 303 6.34 7.73 11.23
CA ALA A 303 7.13 8.97 11.23
C ALA A 303 7.32 9.54 9.80
N ALA A 304 7.36 8.66 8.79
CA ALA A 304 7.47 9.03 7.38
C ALA A 304 6.10 9.26 6.69
N ALA A 305 5.00 9.35 7.43
CA ALA A 305 3.65 9.45 6.85
C ALA A 305 3.48 10.68 5.93
N SER A 306 4.09 11.83 6.26
CA SER A 306 4.06 13.02 5.39
C SER A 306 4.75 12.78 4.04
N LYS A 307 5.80 11.94 4.01
CA LYS A 307 6.54 11.58 2.79
C LYS A 307 5.79 10.59 1.91
N HIS A 308 4.80 9.90 2.46
CA HIS A 308 3.83 9.15 1.68
C HIS A 308 2.79 10.11 1.09
N LEU A 309 2.11 10.89 1.94
CA LEU A 309 1.10 11.88 1.53
C LEU A 309 1.57 12.82 0.42
N TYR A 310 2.79 13.34 0.56
CA TYR A 310 3.40 14.31 -0.34
C TYR A 310 4.38 13.70 -1.35
N SER A 311 4.28 12.41 -1.62
CA SER A 311 5.03 11.79 -2.72
C SER A 311 4.59 12.37 -4.06
N ALA A 312 5.54 12.83 -4.87
CA ALA A 312 5.26 13.41 -6.20
C ALA A 312 4.76 12.34 -7.21
N TYR A 313 4.90 11.05 -6.88
CA TYR A 313 4.43 9.90 -7.67
C TYR A 313 2.93 9.59 -7.49
N ARG A 314 2.19 10.39 -6.72
CA ARG A 314 0.73 10.21 -6.58
C ARG A 314 -0.02 10.39 -7.91
N LEU A 315 -1.07 9.61 -8.11
CA LEU A 315 -2.04 9.85 -9.19
C LEU A 315 -2.75 11.18 -8.94
N LYS A 316 -2.93 11.97 -10.00
CA LYS A 316 -3.42 13.36 -9.89
C LYS A 316 -4.81 13.58 -10.49
N ALA A 317 -5.24 12.73 -11.41
CA ALA A 317 -6.53 12.80 -12.10
C ALA A 317 -6.96 11.39 -12.57
N PRO A 318 -8.26 11.17 -12.85
CA PRO A 318 -8.72 9.95 -13.51
C PRO A 318 -8.01 9.72 -14.84
N LEU A 319 -7.71 8.46 -15.14
CA LEU A 319 -7.05 8.06 -16.39
C LEU A 319 -7.86 6.97 -17.08
N ILE A 320 -7.97 7.09 -18.41
CA ILE A 320 -8.54 6.04 -19.28
C ILE A 320 -7.46 5.55 -20.22
N ARG A 321 -7.35 4.24 -20.33
CA ARG A 321 -6.47 3.58 -21.29
C ARG A 321 -7.09 3.60 -22.68
N GLU A 322 -6.29 4.01 -23.66
CA GLU A 322 -6.59 3.83 -25.08
C GLU A 322 -5.39 3.14 -25.75
N GLY A 323 -5.61 1.92 -26.25
CA GLY A 323 -4.50 1.06 -26.67
C GLY A 323 -3.58 0.76 -25.50
N ASN A 324 -2.31 1.16 -25.60
CA ASN A 324 -1.30 0.89 -24.57
C ASN A 324 -0.97 2.10 -23.69
N ARG A 325 -1.55 3.27 -23.96
CA ARG A 325 -1.25 4.53 -23.27
C ARG A 325 -2.48 5.06 -22.52
N PHE A 326 -2.24 5.92 -21.55
CA PHE A 326 -3.29 6.58 -20.78
C PHE A 326 -3.43 8.03 -21.20
N ARG A 327 -4.66 8.53 -21.20
CA ARG A 327 -4.94 9.97 -21.23
C ARG A 327 -5.70 10.37 -19.98
N LYS A 328 -5.69 11.66 -19.68
CA LYS A 328 -6.56 12.25 -18.65
C LYS A 328 -8.03 12.00 -19.01
N ALA A 329 -8.84 11.77 -18.00
CA ALA A 329 -10.30 11.69 -18.09
C ALA A 329 -10.92 12.60 -17.02
N THR A 330 -12.17 13.02 -17.25
CA THR A 330 -12.95 13.62 -16.18
C THR A 330 -13.44 12.53 -15.23
N TRP A 331 -13.82 12.91 -14.00
CA TRP A 331 -14.47 11.97 -13.08
C TRP A 331 -15.75 11.38 -13.68
N ASP A 332 -16.55 12.19 -14.37
CA ASP A 332 -17.78 11.70 -14.99
C ASP A 332 -17.50 10.65 -16.05
N GLU A 333 -16.58 10.93 -16.99
CA GLU A 333 -16.20 9.99 -18.05
C GLU A 333 -15.67 8.66 -17.47
N ALA A 334 -14.80 8.74 -16.46
CA ALA A 334 -14.18 7.57 -15.87
C ALA A 334 -15.20 6.73 -15.07
N LEU A 335 -16.08 7.36 -14.29
CA LEU A 335 -17.10 6.67 -13.51
C LEU A 335 -18.21 6.10 -14.40
N ASP A 336 -18.58 6.79 -15.47
CA ASP A 336 -19.56 6.30 -16.45
C ASP A 336 -19.03 5.02 -17.11
N ARG A 337 -17.76 5.00 -17.52
CA ARG A 337 -17.14 3.80 -18.09
C ARG A 337 -17.10 2.60 -17.12
N VAL A 338 -16.87 2.85 -15.83
CA VAL A 338 -16.94 1.80 -14.80
C VAL A 338 -18.38 1.32 -14.59
N ALA A 339 -19.36 2.23 -14.57
CA ALA A 339 -20.77 1.90 -14.43
C ALA A 339 -21.31 1.12 -15.64
N GLU A 340 -20.88 1.49 -16.86
CA GLU A 340 -21.16 0.75 -18.09
C GLU A 340 -20.61 -0.68 -18.02
N ALA A 341 -19.37 -0.86 -17.57
CA ALA A 341 -18.79 -2.19 -17.42
C ALA A 341 -19.54 -3.05 -16.39
N LEU A 342 -19.92 -2.46 -15.25
CA LEU A 342 -20.76 -3.13 -14.25
C LEU A 342 -22.14 -3.49 -14.81
N THR A 343 -22.70 -2.68 -15.69
CA THR A 343 -24.00 -2.95 -16.34
C THR A 343 -23.91 -4.04 -17.41
N ASN A 344 -22.82 -4.05 -18.19
CA ASN A 344 -22.67 -4.92 -19.36
C ASN A 344 -22.10 -6.31 -19.03
N ILE A 345 -21.32 -6.43 -17.96
CA ILE A 345 -20.77 -7.71 -17.50
C ILE A 345 -21.70 -8.28 -16.44
N GLU A 346 -22.08 -9.56 -16.59
CA GLU A 346 -22.87 -10.27 -15.57
C GLU A 346 -22.22 -10.12 -14.19
N HIS A 347 -22.95 -9.56 -13.21
CA HIS A 347 -22.38 -9.23 -11.89
C HIS A 347 -21.75 -10.44 -11.19
N SER A 348 -22.28 -11.65 -11.39
CA SER A 348 -21.74 -12.91 -10.86
C SER A 348 -20.32 -13.22 -11.37
N LYS A 349 -19.88 -12.56 -12.45
CA LYS A 349 -18.57 -12.64 -13.11
C LYS A 349 -17.76 -11.34 -13.00
N PHE A 350 -18.24 -10.35 -12.23
CA PHE A 350 -17.53 -9.10 -11.98
C PHE A 350 -17.00 -9.09 -10.55
N GLY A 351 -15.69 -9.21 -10.40
CA GLY A 351 -15.04 -9.25 -9.11
C GLY A 351 -14.87 -7.87 -8.47
N PHE A 352 -15.03 -7.79 -7.15
CA PHE A 352 -14.53 -6.66 -6.37
C PHE A 352 -13.45 -7.14 -5.40
N MET A 353 -12.23 -6.64 -5.58
CA MET A 353 -11.13 -6.81 -4.65
C MET A 353 -10.96 -5.54 -3.84
N ARG A 354 -10.80 -5.70 -2.53
CA ARG A 354 -10.33 -4.63 -1.65
C ARG A 354 -9.15 -5.06 -0.78
N GLY A 355 -8.17 -4.19 -0.60
CA GLY A 355 -7.05 -4.42 0.31
C GLY A 355 -7.44 -4.38 1.78
N ASN A 356 -6.71 -3.59 2.57
CA ASN A 356 -7.12 -3.26 3.93
C ASN A 356 -8.11 -2.12 3.85
N ASP A 357 -9.36 -2.32 3.38
CA ASP A 357 -10.39 -1.27 3.43
C ASP A 357 -11.18 -1.38 4.75
N TRP A 358 -11.25 -0.27 5.49
CA TRP A 358 -11.95 -0.18 6.77
C TRP A 358 -13.30 0.55 6.70
N LEU A 359 -13.68 1.12 5.54
CA LEU A 359 -15.04 1.58 5.23
C LEU A 359 -15.86 0.48 4.52
N ASN A 360 -15.45 -0.78 4.70
CA ASN A 360 -15.95 -1.91 3.93
C ASN A 360 -17.44 -2.20 4.12
N ASN A 361 -18.04 -1.74 5.21
CA ASN A 361 -19.49 -1.83 5.43
C ASN A 361 -20.30 -1.00 4.42
N ILE A 362 -19.71 0.03 3.82
CA ILE A 362 -20.29 0.86 2.77
C ILE A 362 -19.80 0.41 1.40
N THR A 363 -18.48 0.28 1.23
CA THR A 363 -17.92 -0.04 -0.09
C THR A 363 -18.40 -1.41 -0.58
N GLU A 364 -18.49 -2.42 0.30
CA GLU A 364 -18.97 -3.75 -0.07
C GLU A 364 -20.49 -3.79 -0.27
N ALA A 365 -21.26 -2.85 0.30
CA ALA A 365 -22.73 -2.88 0.22
C ALA A 365 -23.24 -2.74 -1.21
N LEU A 366 -22.57 -1.96 -2.05
CA LEU A 366 -22.87 -1.86 -3.47
C LEU A 366 -22.69 -3.23 -4.15
N PHE A 367 -21.54 -3.86 -3.96
CA PHE A 367 -21.21 -5.13 -4.59
C PHE A 367 -21.96 -6.33 -3.99
N ASP A 368 -22.36 -6.26 -2.71
CA ASP A 368 -23.33 -7.17 -2.10
C ASP A 368 -24.68 -7.06 -2.80
N HIS A 369 -25.19 -5.85 -3.02
CA HIS A 369 -26.46 -5.64 -3.73
C HIS A 369 -26.44 -6.17 -5.16
N LEU A 370 -25.33 -5.93 -5.88
CA LEU A 370 -25.18 -6.38 -7.27
C LEU A 370 -24.99 -7.91 -7.38
N GLY A 371 -24.56 -8.60 -6.31
CA GLY A 371 -24.26 -10.03 -6.34
C GLY A 371 -22.86 -10.35 -6.88
N CYS A 372 -21.93 -9.41 -6.76
CA CYS A 372 -20.55 -9.55 -7.22
C CYS A 372 -19.73 -10.47 -6.31
N PRO A 373 -18.93 -11.41 -6.86
CA PRO A 373 -17.87 -12.08 -6.12
C PRO A 373 -16.93 -11.06 -5.49
N LYS A 374 -16.60 -11.27 -4.21
CA LYS A 374 -15.69 -10.40 -3.46
C LYS A 374 -14.53 -11.17 -2.88
N THR A 375 -13.36 -10.53 -2.87
CA THR A 375 -12.22 -11.00 -2.09
C THR A 375 -11.54 -9.85 -1.39
N THR A 376 -10.62 -10.20 -0.48
CA THR A 376 -9.84 -9.23 0.29
C THR A 376 -8.38 -9.65 0.30
N HIS A 377 -7.52 -8.89 0.96
CA HIS A 377 -6.16 -9.36 1.25
C HIS A 377 -6.11 -10.54 2.27
N ARG A 378 -7.23 -10.94 2.90
CA ARG A 378 -7.20 -11.94 3.98
C ARG A 378 -6.85 -13.36 3.51
N PRO A 379 -7.44 -13.89 2.41
CA PRO A 379 -7.09 -15.21 1.89
C PRO A 379 -5.59 -15.36 1.61
N MET A 380 -4.94 -14.30 1.14
CA MET A 380 -3.49 -14.24 0.86
C MET A 380 -2.62 -14.04 2.10
N CYS A 381 -3.18 -13.53 3.20
CA CYS A 381 -2.43 -13.22 4.42
C CYS A 381 -2.31 -14.44 5.33
N ASP A 382 -3.42 -14.93 5.86
CA ASP A 382 -3.40 -15.92 6.94
C ASP A 382 -4.68 -16.75 7.11
N ASN A 383 -5.34 -17.10 6.00
CA ASN A 383 -6.61 -17.80 6.07
C ASN A 383 -6.52 -19.19 6.69
N SER A 384 -5.40 -19.87 6.50
CA SER A 384 -5.09 -21.13 7.18
C SER A 384 -5.13 -20.99 8.72
N ASN A 385 -4.48 -19.97 9.28
CA ASN A 385 -4.56 -19.66 10.72
C ASN A 385 -6.01 -19.33 11.14
N ARG A 386 -6.75 -18.59 10.29
CA ARG A 386 -8.16 -18.29 10.55
C ARG A 386 -9.01 -19.56 10.60
N MET A 387 -8.81 -20.52 9.69
CA MET A 387 -9.55 -21.79 9.68
C MET A 387 -9.22 -22.66 10.89
N ALA A 388 -8.00 -22.56 11.42
CA ALA A 388 -7.63 -23.21 12.67
C ALA A 388 -8.35 -22.61 13.88
N ASN A 389 -8.65 -21.31 13.89
CA ASN A 389 -9.10 -20.60 15.09
C ASN A 389 -10.58 -20.18 15.08
N GLU A 390 -11.15 -19.86 13.91
CA GLU A 390 -12.46 -19.21 13.76
C GLU A 390 -13.60 -19.88 14.51
N HIS A 391 -13.58 -21.22 14.56
CA HIS A 391 -14.61 -22.03 15.20
C HIS A 391 -14.10 -22.80 16.44
N ASN A 392 -12.83 -22.64 16.79
CA ASN A 392 -12.17 -23.27 17.93
C ASN A 392 -11.98 -22.32 19.11
N LEU A 393 -11.82 -21.03 18.81
CA LEU A 393 -11.51 -19.95 19.72
C LEU A 393 -12.43 -18.77 19.44
N ASN A 394 -12.46 -17.83 20.38
CA ASN A 394 -13.25 -16.62 20.22
C ASN A 394 -12.60 -15.63 19.25
N ASP A 395 -11.36 -15.84 18.81
CA ASP A 395 -10.65 -14.95 17.90
C ASP A 395 -9.79 -15.74 16.92
N LYS A 396 -9.63 -15.18 15.72
CA LYS A 396 -8.83 -15.79 14.66
C LYS A 396 -7.32 -15.62 14.86
N ARG A 397 -6.89 -14.64 15.67
CA ARG A 397 -5.50 -14.20 15.90
C ARG A 397 -5.32 -13.65 17.33
N PRO A 398 -5.52 -14.48 18.37
CA PRO A 398 -5.33 -14.00 19.74
C PRO A 398 -3.87 -13.57 19.95
N TRP A 399 -3.66 -12.37 20.53
CA TRP A 399 -2.33 -11.79 20.74
C TRP A 399 -1.85 -11.99 22.17
N ILE A 400 -0.56 -12.28 22.36
CA ILE A 400 0.05 -12.34 23.70
C ILE A 400 0.09 -10.95 24.32
N ASN A 401 -0.25 -10.90 25.61
CA ASN A 401 0.11 -9.79 26.47
C ASN A 401 1.50 -10.00 27.09
N TYR A 402 2.50 -9.27 26.59
CA TYR A 402 3.88 -9.39 27.07
C TYR A 402 4.13 -8.70 28.42
N GLU A 403 3.18 -7.91 28.92
CA GLU A 403 3.37 -7.09 30.12
C GLU A 403 3.72 -7.92 31.35
N GLU A 404 3.17 -9.12 31.45
CA GLU A 404 3.36 -10.02 32.59
C GLU A 404 4.09 -11.31 32.22
N SER A 405 4.46 -11.52 30.96
CA SER A 405 5.09 -12.76 30.51
C SER A 405 6.43 -13.01 31.18
N ASP A 406 6.67 -14.27 31.57
CA ASP A 406 7.97 -14.82 31.98
C ASP A 406 8.52 -15.86 30.98
N TYR A 407 7.66 -16.47 30.15
CA TYR A 407 8.06 -17.42 29.11
C TYR A 407 7.22 -17.27 27.83
N ILE A 408 7.88 -16.93 26.73
CA ILE A 408 7.26 -16.57 25.45
C ILE A 408 7.77 -17.48 24.35
N LEU A 409 6.84 -18.09 23.61
CA LEU A 409 7.14 -18.87 22.42
C LEU A 409 6.60 -18.18 21.17
N HIS A 410 7.47 -17.86 20.23
CA HIS A 410 7.09 -17.36 18.91
C HIS A 410 7.37 -18.40 17.84
N PHE A 411 6.35 -18.75 17.05
CA PHE A 411 6.50 -19.58 15.87
C PHE A 411 6.26 -18.74 14.61
N GLY A 412 7.31 -18.54 13.81
CA GLY A 412 7.25 -17.79 12.55
C GLY A 412 6.79 -16.33 12.72
N MET A 413 7.04 -15.73 13.88
CA MET A 413 6.62 -14.36 14.23
C MET A 413 7.82 -13.44 14.47
N ASN A 414 7.80 -12.30 13.77
CA ASN A 414 8.81 -11.26 13.90
C ASN A 414 8.20 -9.97 14.48
N GLU A 415 7.81 -10.02 15.76
CA GLU A 415 7.12 -8.93 16.43
C GLU A 415 7.88 -7.58 16.36
N LEU A 416 9.22 -7.58 16.41
CA LEU A 416 9.98 -6.33 16.35
C LEU A 416 9.99 -5.64 14.98
N ALA A 417 9.68 -6.37 13.89
CA ALA A 417 9.55 -5.79 12.56
C ALA A 417 8.08 -5.63 12.10
N THR A 418 7.25 -6.63 12.40
CA THR A 418 5.85 -6.74 11.97
C THR A 418 4.92 -7.01 13.15
N SER A 419 4.67 -5.97 13.96
CA SER A 419 3.78 -6.04 15.13
C SER A 419 2.37 -5.53 14.85
N TYR A 420 1.43 -5.95 15.67
CA TYR A 420 0.08 -5.39 15.78
C TYR A 420 -0.02 -4.20 16.78
N GLY A 421 1.07 -3.47 17.01
CA GLY A 421 1.07 -2.22 17.79
C GLY A 421 2.43 -1.88 18.41
N GLN A 422 2.83 -0.61 18.41
CA GLN A 422 4.11 -0.20 19.02
C GLN A 422 4.12 -0.28 20.56
N ARG A 423 2.95 -0.26 21.21
CA ARG A 423 2.84 -0.56 22.64
C ARG A 423 3.20 -2.01 22.91
N LYS A 424 2.74 -2.93 22.07
CA LYS A 424 3.03 -4.37 22.16
C LYS A 424 4.52 -4.65 21.98
N THR A 425 5.19 -4.03 21.00
CA THR A 425 6.65 -4.17 20.85
C THR A 425 7.43 -3.63 22.05
N ALA A 426 6.98 -2.52 22.64
CA ALA A 426 7.58 -1.97 23.85
C ALA A 426 7.44 -2.91 25.06
N GLN A 427 6.27 -3.53 25.22
CA GLN A 427 6.05 -4.53 26.27
C GLN A 427 6.90 -5.79 26.05
N LEU A 428 7.07 -6.27 24.81
CA LEU A 428 7.99 -7.38 24.52
C LEU A 428 9.42 -7.07 24.96
N ARG A 429 9.92 -5.88 24.59
CA ARG A 429 11.26 -5.43 25.01
C ARG A 429 11.36 -5.30 26.52
N ALA A 430 10.30 -4.80 27.18
CA ALA A 430 10.25 -4.73 28.64
C ALA A 430 10.28 -6.12 29.27
N ALA A 431 9.58 -7.10 28.71
CA ALA A 431 9.59 -8.48 29.17
C ALA A 431 10.98 -9.10 29.10
N ILE A 432 11.66 -8.98 27.96
CA ILE A 432 13.04 -9.46 27.79
C ILE A 432 13.96 -8.79 28.82
N LYS A 433 13.83 -7.47 29.03
CA LYS A 433 14.63 -6.73 30.03
C LYS A 433 14.36 -7.19 31.47
N ARG A 434 13.14 -7.61 31.79
CA ARG A 434 12.79 -8.21 33.10
C ARG A 434 13.34 -9.63 33.29
N GLY A 435 13.86 -10.25 32.24
CA GLY A 435 14.35 -11.63 32.27
C GLY A 435 13.35 -12.67 31.77
N ALA A 436 12.27 -12.26 31.10
CA ALA A 436 11.38 -13.20 30.43
C ALA A 436 12.15 -13.99 29.36
N LYS A 437 11.97 -15.31 29.35
CA LYS A 437 12.58 -16.18 28.36
C LYS A 437 11.80 -16.11 27.06
N LEU A 438 12.45 -15.65 25.99
CA LEU A 438 11.89 -15.60 24.64
C LEU A 438 12.55 -16.67 23.78
N VAL A 439 11.76 -17.63 23.30
CA VAL A 439 12.21 -18.66 22.34
C VAL A 439 11.51 -18.42 21.01
N VAL A 440 12.29 -18.29 19.94
CA VAL A 440 11.78 -18.01 18.59
C VAL A 440 12.12 -19.17 17.66
N PHE A 441 11.08 -19.84 17.17
CA PHE A 441 11.16 -20.81 16.07
C PHE A 441 10.98 -20.08 14.74
N ASP A 442 12.04 -20.00 13.96
CA ASP A 442 12.07 -19.30 12.67
C ASP A 442 13.23 -19.85 11.82
N PRO A 443 13.05 -20.20 10.54
CA PRO A 443 14.16 -20.59 9.65
C PRO A 443 15.24 -19.49 9.51
N ARG A 444 14.85 -18.23 9.73
CA ARG A 444 15.73 -17.05 9.70
C ARG A 444 15.93 -16.52 11.12
N ARG A 445 17.15 -16.07 11.44
CA ARG A 445 17.41 -15.28 12.65
C ARG A 445 16.87 -13.87 12.47
N SER A 446 15.55 -13.75 12.58
CA SER A 446 14.82 -12.49 12.47
C SER A 446 15.23 -11.47 13.52
N GLU A 447 14.78 -10.22 13.35
CA GLU A 447 14.98 -9.11 14.27
C GLU A 447 14.47 -9.42 15.68
N THR A 448 13.44 -10.25 15.78
CA THR A 448 12.95 -10.77 17.06
C THR A 448 13.82 -11.90 17.58
N ALA A 449 14.25 -12.82 16.71
CA ALA A 449 15.15 -13.92 17.08
C ALA A 449 16.55 -13.44 17.49
N SER A 450 17.05 -12.33 16.94
CA SER A 450 18.38 -11.79 17.23
C SER A 450 18.50 -11.25 18.66
N VAL A 451 17.38 -10.87 19.28
CA VAL A 451 17.28 -10.44 20.69
C VAL A 451 16.62 -11.49 21.59
N ALA A 452 16.23 -12.64 21.03
CA ALA A 452 15.63 -13.73 21.79
C ALA A 452 16.66 -14.41 22.70
N THR A 453 16.17 -15.05 23.75
CA THR A 453 17.00 -15.91 24.60
C THR A 453 17.53 -17.10 23.80
N GLU A 454 16.68 -17.68 22.96
CA GLU A 454 17.03 -18.79 22.07
C GLU A 454 16.37 -18.60 20.70
N TRP A 455 17.16 -18.74 19.64
CA TRP A 455 16.69 -18.90 18.26
C TRP A 455 16.78 -20.36 17.87
N ILE A 456 15.65 -20.96 17.49
CA ILE A 456 15.56 -22.35 17.06
C ILE A 456 15.28 -22.39 15.55
N PRO A 457 16.28 -22.73 14.71
CA PRO A 457 16.10 -22.86 13.27
C PRO A 457 15.27 -24.10 12.95
N VAL A 458 13.98 -23.91 12.72
CA VAL A 458 13.03 -24.96 12.36
C VAL A 458 12.92 -25.04 10.83
N LYS A 459 12.85 -26.24 10.25
CA LYS A 459 12.59 -26.41 8.82
C LYS A 459 11.23 -25.78 8.45
N PRO A 460 11.12 -25.02 7.35
CA PRO A 460 9.86 -24.41 6.91
C PRO A 460 8.72 -25.45 6.84
N GLY A 461 7.54 -25.12 7.36
CA GLY A 461 6.36 -25.99 7.28
C GLY A 461 6.31 -27.16 8.27
N THR A 462 7.28 -27.25 9.20
CA THR A 462 7.38 -28.36 10.16
C THR A 462 7.06 -27.99 11.60
N ASP A 463 6.63 -26.75 11.86
CA ASP A 463 6.29 -26.22 13.19
C ASP A 463 5.27 -27.09 13.94
N ALA A 464 4.31 -27.69 13.20
CA ALA A 464 3.31 -28.58 13.75
C ALA A 464 3.94 -29.78 14.47
N ALA A 465 4.99 -30.39 13.89
CA ALA A 465 5.67 -31.53 14.47
C ALA A 465 6.33 -31.17 15.81
N VAL A 466 7.01 -30.02 15.87
CA VAL A 466 7.61 -29.51 17.10
C VAL A 466 6.54 -29.29 18.18
N ALA A 467 5.45 -28.59 17.83
CA ALA A 467 4.38 -28.30 18.79
C ALA A 467 3.68 -29.57 19.30
N LEU A 468 3.48 -30.59 18.46
CA LEU A 468 2.89 -31.88 18.86
C LEU A 468 3.83 -32.67 19.77
N ALA A 469 5.14 -32.66 19.51
CA ALA A 469 6.13 -33.27 20.40
C ALA A 469 6.23 -32.56 21.76
N MET A 470 6.06 -31.23 21.77
CA MET A 470 5.92 -30.51 23.04
C MET A 470 4.64 -30.94 23.76
N ALA A 471 3.51 -31.04 23.06
CA ALA A 471 2.26 -31.53 23.64
C ALA A 471 2.40 -32.95 24.20
N TYR A 472 3.11 -33.85 23.52
CA TYR A 472 3.43 -35.20 24.01
C TYR A 472 4.16 -35.15 25.35
N VAL A 473 5.21 -34.36 25.45
CA VAL A 473 5.98 -34.23 26.70
C VAL A 473 5.11 -33.68 27.82
N ILE A 474 4.29 -32.68 27.55
CA ILE A 474 3.38 -32.07 28.54
C ILE A 474 2.34 -33.09 29.02
N ILE A 475 1.71 -33.82 28.10
CA ILE A 475 0.67 -34.81 28.42
C ILE A 475 1.26 -36.01 29.16
N LYS A 476 2.35 -36.59 28.66
CA LYS A 476 3.01 -37.77 29.24
C LYS A 476 3.46 -37.55 30.68
N ASN A 477 3.91 -36.33 30.99
CA ASN A 477 4.38 -35.95 32.33
C ASN A 477 3.27 -35.28 33.18
N GLU A 478 2.03 -35.25 32.69
CA GLU A 478 0.88 -34.60 33.35
C GLU A 478 1.12 -33.13 33.76
N LEU A 479 1.84 -32.37 32.94
CA LEU A 479 2.20 -30.96 33.18
C LEU A 479 1.14 -29.96 32.68
N TYR A 480 0.03 -30.42 32.14
CA TYR A 480 -1.06 -29.58 31.65
C TYR A 480 -1.95 -29.07 32.81
N ASP A 481 -2.65 -27.96 32.58
CA ASP A 481 -3.63 -27.41 33.52
C ASP A 481 -4.90 -28.28 33.51
N LYS A 482 -5.00 -29.17 34.51
CA LYS A 482 -6.11 -30.13 34.61
C LYS A 482 -7.47 -29.43 34.76
N ASP A 483 -7.54 -28.34 35.52
CA ASP A 483 -8.79 -27.59 35.73
C ASP A 483 -9.25 -26.93 34.42
N PHE A 484 -8.33 -26.27 33.71
CA PHE A 484 -8.67 -25.67 32.43
C PHE A 484 -9.09 -26.72 31.39
N VAL A 485 -8.34 -27.82 31.29
CA VAL A 485 -8.65 -28.91 30.35
C VAL A 485 -10.03 -29.49 30.63
N GLU A 486 -10.36 -29.80 31.89
CA GLU A 486 -11.65 -30.37 32.27
C GLU A 486 -12.82 -29.38 32.03
N ASN A 487 -12.65 -28.13 32.48
CA ASN A 487 -13.76 -27.20 32.55
C ASN A 487 -13.92 -26.31 31.31
N TRP A 488 -12.85 -26.05 30.56
CA TRP A 488 -12.81 -25.03 29.50
C TRP A 488 -12.34 -25.56 28.14
N THR A 489 -12.19 -26.88 27.99
CA THR A 489 -11.90 -27.51 26.70
C THR A 489 -12.92 -28.57 26.30
N THR A 490 -12.86 -28.98 25.03
CA THR A 490 -13.51 -30.17 24.49
C THR A 490 -12.52 -30.96 23.63
N GLY A 491 -12.65 -32.28 23.61
CA GLY A 491 -11.88 -33.13 22.70
C GLY A 491 -10.44 -33.47 23.14
N PHE A 492 -10.13 -33.26 24.41
CA PHE A 492 -8.79 -33.54 24.96
C PHE A 492 -8.41 -35.01 24.85
N GLU A 493 -9.32 -35.95 25.12
CA GLU A 493 -9.01 -37.38 25.12
C GLU A 493 -8.66 -37.90 23.71
N GLU A 494 -9.36 -37.45 22.68
CA GLU A 494 -9.01 -37.80 21.30
C GLU A 494 -7.67 -37.16 20.89
N PHE A 495 -7.41 -35.91 21.28
CA PHE A 495 -6.11 -35.27 21.04
C PHE A 495 -4.97 -35.99 21.77
N LYS A 496 -5.18 -36.40 23.01
CA LYS A 496 -4.24 -37.22 23.77
C LYS A 496 -3.94 -38.53 23.04
N LYS A 497 -4.96 -39.26 22.60
CA LYS A 497 -4.78 -40.50 21.82
C LYS A 497 -3.96 -40.29 20.55
N ARG A 498 -4.23 -39.21 19.81
CA ARG A 498 -3.44 -38.81 18.63
C ARG A 498 -1.96 -38.61 18.99
N VAL A 499 -1.69 -37.75 19.98
CA VAL A 499 -0.33 -37.40 20.38
C VAL A 499 0.45 -38.62 20.93
N MET A 500 -0.23 -39.49 21.67
CA MET A 500 0.36 -40.71 22.24
C MET A 500 0.49 -41.86 21.22
N GLY A 501 -0.04 -41.71 19.99
CA GLY A 501 -0.01 -42.74 18.94
C GLY A 501 -1.02 -43.86 19.14
N GLU A 502 -2.01 -43.69 20.02
CA GLU A 502 -3.05 -44.69 20.29
C GLU A 502 -4.10 -44.75 19.17
N GLU A 503 -4.23 -43.70 18.37
CA GLU A 503 -5.18 -43.63 17.24
C GLU A 503 -4.64 -44.30 15.97
N ASP A 504 -3.37 -44.08 15.64
CA ASP A 504 -2.78 -44.42 14.33
C ASP A 504 -1.41 -45.11 14.41
N GLY A 505 -0.91 -45.40 15.63
CA GLY A 505 0.41 -46.01 15.85
C GLY A 505 1.59 -45.05 15.75
N ILE A 506 1.37 -43.75 15.51
CA ILE A 506 2.44 -42.76 15.39
C ILE A 506 2.55 -41.97 16.69
N VAL A 507 3.58 -42.29 17.49
CA VAL A 507 3.88 -41.50 18.68
C VAL A 507 4.51 -40.18 18.24
N ARG A 508 3.85 -39.05 18.53
CA ARG A 508 4.38 -37.70 18.22
C ARG A 508 5.36 -37.24 19.31
N ASP A 509 6.44 -37.97 19.53
CA ASP A 509 7.46 -37.66 20.54
C ASP A 509 8.58 -36.74 20.00
N PRO A 510 9.52 -36.28 20.84
CA PRO A 510 10.63 -35.44 20.39
C PRO A 510 11.52 -36.08 19.32
N GLU A 511 11.70 -37.40 19.31
CA GLU A 511 12.50 -38.11 18.30
C GLU A 511 11.83 -38.08 16.93
N TRP A 512 10.51 -38.29 16.90
CA TRP A 512 9.69 -38.13 15.71
C TRP A 512 9.77 -36.71 15.15
N ALA A 513 9.58 -35.69 16.00
CA ALA A 513 9.62 -34.30 15.58
C ALA A 513 11.02 -33.87 15.12
N GLY A 514 12.09 -34.36 15.74
CA GLY A 514 13.46 -34.02 15.36
C GLY A 514 13.83 -34.47 13.95
N LYS A 515 13.36 -35.66 13.54
CA LYS A 515 13.54 -36.16 12.16
C LYS A 515 12.87 -35.27 11.12
N ILE A 516 11.68 -34.79 11.42
CA ILE A 516 10.87 -33.97 10.51
C ILE A 516 11.42 -32.53 10.47
N SER A 517 11.57 -31.91 11.63
CA SER A 517 11.82 -30.48 11.77
C SER A 517 13.28 -30.05 11.75
N GLY A 518 14.19 -31.00 12.01
CA GLY A 518 15.61 -30.73 12.21
C GLY A 518 15.95 -30.14 13.59
N VAL A 519 14.97 -29.94 14.48
CA VAL A 519 15.21 -29.47 15.85
C VAL A 519 15.66 -30.65 16.73
N PRO A 520 16.75 -30.54 17.51
CA PRO A 520 17.19 -31.64 18.36
C PRO A 520 16.12 -32.10 19.36
N PRO A 521 15.84 -33.41 19.50
CA PRO A 521 14.82 -33.95 20.41
C PRO A 521 14.92 -33.43 21.85
N GLU A 522 16.14 -33.37 22.39
CA GLU A 522 16.42 -32.88 23.74
C GLU A 522 16.08 -31.39 23.92
N THR A 523 16.18 -30.60 22.84
CA THR A 523 15.78 -29.19 22.84
C THR A 523 14.27 -29.06 22.90
N ILE A 524 13.55 -29.88 22.12
CA ILE A 524 12.07 -29.91 22.15
C ILE A 524 11.57 -30.31 23.53
N GLU A 525 12.12 -31.38 24.12
CA GLU A 525 11.72 -31.86 25.44
C GLU A 525 11.97 -30.81 26.53
N ARG A 526 13.14 -30.17 26.51
CA ARG A 526 13.48 -29.12 27.48
C ARG A 526 12.52 -27.94 27.37
N ILE A 527 12.31 -27.40 26.16
CA ILE A 527 11.42 -26.25 25.94
C ILE A 527 9.99 -26.59 26.36
N ALA A 528 9.50 -27.81 26.11
CA ALA A 528 8.17 -28.24 26.52
C ALA A 528 7.97 -28.21 28.04
N LYS A 529 8.95 -28.76 28.80
CA LYS A 529 8.91 -28.77 30.26
C LYS A 529 9.02 -27.35 30.83
N GLU A 530 10.00 -26.58 30.35
CA GLU A 530 10.20 -25.20 30.80
C GLU A 530 8.96 -24.34 30.52
N PHE A 531 8.36 -24.45 29.32
CA PHE A 531 7.13 -23.78 28.98
C PHE A 531 6.01 -24.17 29.94
N ALA A 532 5.69 -25.47 30.11
CA ALA A 532 4.56 -25.88 30.95
C ALA A 532 4.71 -25.45 32.43
N MET A 533 5.93 -25.47 32.96
CA MET A 533 6.22 -25.09 34.35
C MET A 533 6.31 -23.57 34.60
N ALA A 534 6.42 -22.75 33.55
CA ALA A 534 6.44 -21.29 33.70
C ALA A 534 5.10 -20.75 34.22
N LYS A 535 5.13 -19.61 34.93
CA LYS A 535 3.94 -19.06 35.58
C LYS A 535 3.08 -18.27 34.59
N ASN A 536 3.68 -17.31 33.90
CA ASN A 536 2.99 -16.37 33.01
C ASN A 536 3.47 -16.57 31.56
N LYS A 537 2.85 -17.53 30.89
CA LYS A 537 3.36 -18.12 29.66
C LYS A 537 2.37 -18.01 28.50
N GLY A 538 2.89 -17.96 27.29
CA GLY A 538 2.07 -17.96 26.07
C GLY A 538 2.86 -18.33 24.83
N CYS A 539 2.17 -18.94 23.87
CA CYS A 539 2.72 -19.18 22.54
C CYS A 539 1.83 -18.58 21.45
N ILE A 540 2.44 -18.07 20.38
CA ILE A 540 1.73 -17.49 19.23
C ILE A 540 2.39 -17.84 17.90
N SER A 541 1.55 -17.81 16.87
CA SER A 541 1.93 -17.91 15.47
C SER A 541 1.19 -16.90 14.61
N TRP A 542 1.75 -16.57 13.45
CA TRP A 542 1.08 -15.73 12.46
C TRP A 542 1.45 -16.14 11.02
N THR A 543 1.77 -15.18 10.15
CA THR A 543 1.98 -15.44 8.71
C THR A 543 3.18 -16.33 8.39
N GLY A 544 4.15 -16.51 9.30
CA GLY A 544 5.23 -17.49 9.12
C GLY A 544 4.71 -18.89 8.85
N LEU A 545 3.63 -19.27 9.53
CA LEU A 545 2.98 -20.56 9.38
C LEU A 545 1.80 -20.51 8.43
N ALA A 546 1.19 -19.34 8.23
CA ALA A 546 -0.02 -19.29 7.44
C ALA A 546 0.22 -19.55 5.94
N GLN A 547 1.42 -19.24 5.45
CA GLN A 547 1.79 -19.24 4.04
C GLN A 547 2.66 -20.45 3.65
N VAL A 548 2.43 -21.59 4.31
CA VAL A 548 3.02 -22.91 4.04
C VAL A 548 1.90 -23.97 4.00
N ASP A 549 2.17 -25.14 3.42
CA ASP A 549 1.15 -26.17 3.15
C ASP A 549 0.49 -26.74 4.43
N ASN A 550 1.19 -26.68 5.57
CA ASN A 550 0.69 -27.14 6.87
C ASN A 550 0.04 -26.04 7.73
N GLY A 551 -0.25 -24.85 7.19
CA GLY A 551 -0.55 -23.68 8.03
C GLY A 551 -1.73 -23.82 8.99
N MET A 552 -2.79 -24.53 8.59
CA MET A 552 -3.95 -24.78 9.45
C MET A 552 -3.58 -25.70 10.62
N TYR A 553 -2.99 -26.86 10.33
CA TYR A 553 -2.64 -27.83 11.37
C TYR A 553 -1.51 -27.34 12.29
N GLY A 554 -0.51 -26.63 11.74
CA GLY A 554 0.54 -26.00 12.54
C GLY A 554 -0.02 -24.96 13.51
N THR A 555 -0.96 -24.13 13.06
CA THR A 555 -1.65 -23.20 13.96
C THR A 555 -2.45 -23.94 15.02
N ALA A 556 -3.19 -24.98 14.64
CA ALA A 556 -3.97 -25.79 15.58
C ALA A 556 -3.08 -26.44 16.66
N ALA A 557 -1.92 -26.98 16.28
CA ALA A 557 -0.97 -27.61 17.20
C ALA A 557 -0.37 -26.61 18.19
N ILE A 558 -0.07 -25.40 17.74
CA ILE A 558 0.43 -24.32 18.62
C ILE A 558 -0.66 -23.84 19.57
N GLN A 559 -1.90 -23.66 19.10
CA GLN A 559 -3.00 -23.31 20.00
C GLN A 559 -3.33 -24.43 20.99
N ALA A 560 -3.09 -25.69 20.63
CA ALA A 560 -3.24 -26.81 21.55
C ALA A 560 -2.28 -26.70 22.75
N LEU A 561 -1.08 -26.14 22.58
CA LEU A 561 -0.17 -25.85 23.71
C LEU A 561 -0.77 -24.83 24.67
N ASN A 562 -1.39 -23.76 24.17
CA ASN A 562 -2.12 -22.79 25.00
C ASN A 562 -3.32 -23.46 25.71
N GLY A 563 -4.05 -24.32 25.00
CA GLY A 563 -5.18 -25.08 25.55
C GLY A 563 -4.78 -26.06 26.65
N LEU A 564 -3.68 -26.80 26.47
CA LEU A 564 -3.11 -27.69 27.50
C LEU A 564 -2.66 -26.89 28.72
N CYS A 565 -2.05 -25.73 28.52
CA CYS A 565 -1.45 -24.94 29.60
C CYS A 565 -2.41 -23.89 30.21
N GLY A 566 -3.68 -23.85 29.80
CA GLY A 566 -4.68 -22.91 30.34
C GLY A 566 -4.36 -21.43 30.13
N THR A 567 -3.64 -21.07 29.07
CA THR A 567 -3.07 -19.72 28.91
C THR A 567 -4.01 -18.72 28.23
N PHE A 568 -5.13 -19.18 27.66
CA PHE A 568 -6.09 -18.27 27.02
C PHE A 568 -6.67 -17.30 28.04
N ASP A 569 -6.56 -16.01 27.73
CA ASP A 569 -6.95 -14.91 28.60
C ASP A 569 -6.25 -14.85 29.96
N ALA A 570 -5.09 -15.48 30.10
CA ALA A 570 -4.29 -15.45 31.32
C ALA A 570 -3.11 -14.46 31.20
N PRO A 571 -2.52 -14.00 32.32
CA PRO A 571 -1.28 -13.24 32.32
C PRO A 571 -0.18 -13.93 31.49
N GLY A 572 0.40 -13.18 30.55
CA GLY A 572 1.43 -13.68 29.64
C GLY A 572 0.94 -14.55 28.48
N GLY A 573 -0.34 -14.90 28.45
CA GLY A 573 -0.96 -15.73 27.42
C GLY A 573 -1.68 -14.93 26.33
N PRO A 574 -2.27 -15.61 25.33
CA PRO A 574 -3.07 -14.98 24.30
C PRO A 574 -4.35 -14.38 24.89
N SER A 575 -4.54 -13.07 24.75
CA SER A 575 -5.73 -12.36 25.19
C SER A 575 -6.95 -12.76 24.35
N LEU A 576 -8.08 -12.98 25.03
CA LEU A 576 -9.38 -13.16 24.38
C LEU A 576 -9.98 -11.78 24.10
N PRO A 577 -10.17 -11.40 22.83
CA PRO A 577 -10.60 -10.06 22.50
C PRO A 577 -12.08 -9.82 22.68
N PHE A 578 -12.38 -8.55 22.80
CA PHE A 578 -13.70 -7.99 22.98
C PHE A 578 -13.64 -6.57 22.44
N LYS A 579 -14.61 -6.20 21.62
CA LYS A 579 -14.78 -4.82 21.15
C LYS A 579 -16.25 -4.49 21.05
N ARG A 580 -16.63 -3.25 21.34
CA ARG A 580 -18.02 -2.80 21.20
C ARG A 580 -18.46 -2.87 19.74
N LYS A 581 -19.65 -3.42 19.48
CA LYS A 581 -20.27 -3.33 18.16
C LYS A 581 -20.75 -1.89 17.94
N LEU A 582 -20.27 -1.27 16.86
CA LEU A 582 -20.85 -0.02 16.36
C LEU A 582 -22.18 -0.30 15.67
N LYS A 583 -23.05 0.71 15.58
CA LYS A 583 -24.30 0.61 14.82
C LYS A 583 -24.05 0.60 13.31
N SER A 584 -25.14 0.41 12.58
CA SER A 584 -25.18 0.51 11.12
C SER A 584 -24.72 1.89 10.63
N PRO A 585 -24.00 1.98 9.50
CA PRO A 585 -23.82 3.23 8.75
C PRO A 585 -25.12 3.91 8.36
N TRP A 586 -26.18 3.13 8.15
CA TRP A 586 -27.52 3.63 7.82
C TRP A 586 -28.25 3.96 9.12
N GLY A 587 -28.57 5.25 9.29
CA GLY A 587 -29.32 5.80 10.41
C GLY A 587 -30.84 5.71 10.25
N GLU A 588 -31.57 6.48 11.05
CA GLU A 588 -33.03 6.54 11.02
C GLU A 588 -33.52 7.07 9.66
N GLY A 589 -34.50 6.38 9.05
CA GLY A 589 -35.04 6.73 7.73
C GLY A 589 -34.14 6.37 6.54
N GLN A 590 -32.96 5.78 6.76
CA GLN A 590 -32.03 5.38 5.70
C GLN A 590 -32.15 3.87 5.43
N GLU A 591 -32.22 3.50 4.15
CA GLU A 591 -32.38 2.11 3.74
C GLU A 591 -31.04 1.52 3.29
N LYS A 592 -30.58 0.45 3.96
CA LYS A 592 -29.45 -0.34 3.50
C LYS A 592 -29.86 -1.16 2.27
N PRO A 593 -29.06 -1.19 1.18
CA PRO A 593 -29.44 -1.96 0.00
C PRO A 593 -29.51 -3.46 0.35
N PRO A 594 -30.53 -4.20 -0.14
CA PRO A 594 -30.63 -5.63 0.11
C PRO A 594 -29.50 -6.37 -0.60
N ALA A 595 -28.83 -7.30 0.08
CA ALA A 595 -27.76 -8.10 -0.51
C ALA A 595 -28.32 -9.16 -1.46
N ALA A 596 -27.68 -9.33 -2.62
CA ALA A 596 -27.87 -10.45 -3.52
C ALA A 596 -26.85 -11.57 -3.22
N GLY A 597 -27.11 -12.77 -3.75
CA GLY A 597 -26.19 -13.90 -3.63
C GLY A 597 -25.03 -13.81 -4.62
N ALA A 598 -23.79 -13.87 -4.13
CA ALA A 598 -22.59 -13.96 -4.95
C ALA A 598 -22.06 -15.41 -4.98
N PRO A 599 -21.48 -15.88 -6.12
CA PRO A 599 -20.94 -17.22 -6.20
C PRO A 599 -19.62 -17.35 -5.42
N LYS A 600 -19.41 -18.52 -4.81
CA LYS A 600 -18.11 -18.90 -4.23
C LYS A 600 -17.24 -19.52 -5.32
N LEU A 601 -16.16 -18.84 -5.72
CA LEU A 601 -15.37 -19.22 -6.89
C LEU A 601 -14.53 -20.49 -6.69
N ASN A 602 -14.05 -20.71 -5.46
CA ASN A 602 -13.15 -21.80 -5.10
C ASN A 602 -13.65 -22.53 -3.84
N LYS A 603 -13.38 -23.83 -3.76
CA LYS A 603 -13.73 -24.71 -2.64
C LYS A 603 -12.48 -25.41 -2.13
N PHE A 604 -12.29 -25.39 -0.82
CA PHE A 604 -11.19 -26.00 -0.08
C PHE A 604 -11.74 -26.90 1.03
N GLY A 605 -10.86 -27.58 1.77
CA GLY A 605 -11.28 -28.51 2.82
C GLY A 605 -12.24 -27.89 3.85
N ILE A 606 -11.91 -26.71 4.38
CA ILE A 606 -12.77 -25.99 5.34
C ILE A 606 -13.36 -24.72 4.73
N TRP A 607 -12.60 -24.00 3.90
CA TRP A 607 -13.03 -22.70 3.38
C TRP A 607 -13.65 -22.78 1.99
N SER A 608 -14.51 -21.83 1.64
CA SER A 608 -14.97 -21.63 0.26
C SER A 608 -15.18 -20.15 0.03
N GLY A 609 -14.64 -19.63 -1.07
CA GLY A 609 -14.61 -18.21 -1.37
C GLY A 609 -13.76 -17.94 -2.60
N TRP A 610 -13.30 -16.71 -2.78
CA TRP A 610 -12.41 -16.35 -3.89
C TRP A 610 -10.95 -16.30 -3.41
N ALA A 611 -10.17 -17.31 -3.80
CA ALA A 611 -8.76 -17.46 -3.52
C ALA A 611 -7.92 -16.71 -4.57
N PRO A 612 -7.18 -15.66 -4.19
CA PRO A 612 -6.45 -14.79 -5.11
C PRO A 612 -5.49 -15.53 -6.08
N ALA A 613 -4.79 -16.56 -5.60
CA ALA A 613 -3.82 -17.30 -6.41
C ALA A 613 -4.44 -18.12 -7.56
N HIS A 614 -5.75 -18.33 -7.55
CA HIS A 614 -6.49 -19.04 -8.61
C HIS A 614 -7.05 -18.11 -9.70
N LEU A 615 -6.74 -16.80 -9.65
CA LEU A 615 -7.32 -15.81 -10.58
C LEU A 615 -7.20 -16.23 -12.05
N LEU A 616 -6.03 -16.73 -12.47
CA LEU A 616 -5.84 -17.16 -13.86
C LEU A 616 -6.76 -18.32 -14.24
N ALA A 617 -6.92 -19.30 -13.37
CA ALA A 617 -7.84 -20.41 -13.59
C ALA A 617 -9.30 -19.93 -13.64
N ASP A 618 -9.69 -19.02 -12.74
CA ASP A 618 -11.05 -18.50 -12.67
C ASP A 618 -11.40 -17.63 -13.90
N VAL A 619 -10.47 -16.81 -14.39
CA VAL A 619 -10.63 -16.04 -15.64
C VAL A 619 -10.70 -16.98 -16.85
N LYS A 620 -9.81 -17.96 -16.96
CA LYS A 620 -9.84 -18.95 -18.06
C LYS A 620 -11.13 -19.77 -18.09
N ALA A 621 -11.70 -20.04 -16.92
CA ALA A 621 -12.99 -20.74 -16.79
C ALA A 621 -14.21 -19.83 -17.05
N GLY A 622 -14.01 -18.53 -17.32
CA GLY A 622 -15.08 -17.57 -17.53
C GLY A 622 -15.88 -17.25 -16.26
N LYS A 623 -15.35 -17.58 -15.07
CA LYS A 623 -15.96 -17.24 -13.78
C LYS A 623 -15.76 -15.77 -13.41
N LEU A 624 -14.72 -15.14 -13.95
CA LEU A 624 -14.45 -13.73 -13.81
C LEU A 624 -14.10 -13.14 -15.18
N LYS A 625 -14.73 -12.01 -15.49
CA LYS A 625 -14.56 -11.25 -16.74
C LYS A 625 -14.20 -9.80 -16.48
N GLY A 626 -14.70 -9.23 -15.38
CA GLY A 626 -14.36 -7.88 -14.95
C GLY A 626 -13.83 -7.85 -13.51
N ILE A 627 -13.03 -6.85 -13.18
CA ILE A 627 -12.62 -6.58 -11.80
C ILE A 627 -12.54 -5.08 -11.50
N ILE A 628 -13.01 -4.68 -10.31
CA ILE A 628 -12.57 -3.45 -9.64
C ILE A 628 -11.57 -3.85 -8.55
N ASN A 629 -10.35 -3.34 -8.67
CA ASN A 629 -9.26 -3.51 -7.73
C ASN A 629 -9.12 -2.24 -6.88
N TYR A 630 -9.41 -2.32 -5.59
CA TYR A 630 -9.27 -1.21 -4.64
C TYR A 630 -8.16 -1.46 -3.62
N PHE A 631 -7.22 -0.50 -3.52
CA PHE A 631 -6.18 -0.47 -2.48
C PHE A 631 -5.33 -1.75 -2.45
N GLY A 632 -4.76 -2.12 -3.58
CA GLY A 632 -3.97 -3.34 -3.70
C GLY A 632 -3.30 -3.51 -5.05
N ASP A 633 -2.28 -4.37 -5.11
CA ASP A 633 -1.59 -4.75 -6.34
C ASP A 633 -1.58 -6.27 -6.50
N PRO A 634 -2.65 -6.86 -7.07
CA PRO A 634 -2.74 -8.29 -7.38
C PRO A 634 -1.49 -8.88 -8.01
N ILE A 635 -0.88 -8.21 -9.00
CA ILE A 635 0.29 -8.68 -9.74
C ILE A 635 1.47 -8.98 -8.81
N LEU A 636 1.70 -8.14 -7.80
CA LEU A 636 2.80 -8.31 -6.85
C LEU A 636 2.44 -9.21 -5.66
N SER A 637 1.16 -9.45 -5.40
CA SER A 637 0.73 -9.92 -4.07
C SER A 637 -0.10 -11.20 -4.05
N TRP A 638 -0.66 -11.64 -5.18
CA TRP A 638 -1.62 -12.76 -5.21
C TRP A 638 -1.00 -14.14 -5.45
N GLY A 639 0.32 -14.25 -5.54
CA GLY A 639 1.03 -15.50 -5.76
C GLY A 639 1.95 -15.41 -6.97
N ASN A 640 1.78 -16.33 -7.94
CA ASN A 640 2.63 -16.35 -9.13
C ASN A 640 2.40 -15.11 -10.01
N GLN A 641 3.41 -14.23 -10.10
CA GLN A 641 3.30 -12.93 -10.75
C GLN A 641 2.91 -13.06 -12.23
N GLU A 642 3.57 -13.97 -12.96
CA GLU A 642 3.30 -14.17 -14.39
C GLU A 642 1.86 -14.64 -14.63
N ALA A 643 1.35 -15.55 -13.80
CA ALA A 643 -0.01 -16.05 -13.90
C ALA A 643 -1.04 -14.95 -13.61
N ILE A 644 -0.80 -14.11 -12.60
CA ILE A 644 -1.71 -13.00 -12.27
C ILE A 644 -1.69 -11.93 -13.37
N THR A 645 -0.51 -11.55 -13.88
CA THR A 645 -0.39 -10.66 -15.04
C THR A 645 -1.21 -11.16 -16.23
N LYS A 646 -1.04 -12.45 -16.59
CA LYS A 646 -1.81 -13.07 -17.68
C LYS A 646 -3.32 -13.08 -17.43
N ALA A 647 -3.74 -13.15 -16.16
CA ALA A 647 -5.15 -13.14 -15.81
C ALA A 647 -5.76 -11.75 -16.01
N ILE A 648 -5.08 -10.70 -15.52
CA ILE A 648 -5.49 -9.30 -15.69
C ILE A 648 -5.56 -8.93 -17.18
N GLN A 649 -4.56 -9.31 -17.98
CA GLN A 649 -4.55 -9.07 -19.44
C GLN A 649 -5.68 -9.77 -20.22
N LYS A 650 -6.32 -10.79 -19.64
CA LYS A 650 -7.39 -11.57 -20.28
C LYS A 650 -8.79 -11.10 -19.91
N MET A 651 -8.92 -10.21 -18.93
CA MET A 651 -10.23 -9.70 -18.52
C MET A 651 -10.81 -8.78 -19.58
N GLU A 652 -12.14 -8.72 -19.63
CA GLU A 652 -12.91 -7.82 -20.51
C GLU A 652 -12.89 -6.38 -19.97
N PHE A 653 -12.75 -6.21 -18.65
CA PHE A 653 -12.65 -4.89 -18.03
C PHE A 653 -11.87 -4.94 -16.70
N VAL A 654 -10.98 -3.97 -16.49
CA VAL A 654 -10.23 -3.81 -15.25
C VAL A 654 -10.24 -2.33 -14.85
N ALA A 655 -10.71 -2.04 -13.64
CA ALA A 655 -10.56 -0.73 -13.03
C ALA A 655 -9.73 -0.81 -11.75
N THR A 656 -8.82 0.14 -11.55
CA THR A 656 -8.03 0.26 -10.32
C THR A 656 -8.32 1.58 -9.60
N ILE A 657 -8.59 1.49 -8.30
CA ILE A 657 -8.74 2.62 -7.39
C ILE A 657 -7.54 2.59 -6.43
N ASP A 658 -6.63 3.55 -6.57
CA ASP A 658 -5.41 3.65 -5.77
C ASP A 658 -4.90 5.10 -5.72
N ALA A 659 -4.01 5.42 -4.77
CA ALA A 659 -3.33 6.71 -4.71
C ALA A 659 -2.07 6.76 -5.61
N TYR A 660 -1.57 5.61 -6.06
CA TYR A 660 -0.38 5.48 -6.90
C TYR A 660 -0.60 4.58 -8.11
N MET A 661 0.21 4.79 -9.16
CA MET A 661 0.21 3.92 -10.35
C MET A 661 0.91 2.58 -10.04
N CYS A 662 0.16 1.61 -9.50
CA CYS A 662 0.64 0.26 -9.20
C CYS A 662 0.73 -0.63 -10.47
N ASN A 663 1.35 -1.81 -10.38
CA ASN A 663 1.53 -2.68 -11.55
C ASN A 663 0.20 -3.15 -12.14
N THR A 664 -0.82 -3.38 -11.29
CA THR A 664 -2.18 -3.71 -11.75
C THR A 664 -2.86 -2.51 -12.44
N ALA A 665 -2.65 -1.28 -11.94
CA ALA A 665 -3.17 -0.08 -12.58
C ALA A 665 -2.62 0.09 -14.01
N LEU A 666 -1.36 -0.28 -14.24
CA LEU A 666 -0.72 -0.27 -15.55
C LEU A 666 -1.27 -1.29 -16.57
N LEU A 667 -2.23 -2.12 -16.19
CA LEU A 667 -3.00 -2.95 -17.11
C LEU A 667 -4.51 -2.68 -17.03
N SER A 668 -4.92 -1.65 -16.27
CA SER A 668 -6.32 -1.28 -16.10
C SER A 668 -6.83 -0.41 -17.26
N ASP A 669 -8.11 -0.58 -17.61
CA ASP A 669 -8.86 0.26 -18.55
C ASP A 669 -9.14 1.64 -17.96
N VAL A 670 -9.42 1.68 -16.65
CA VAL A 670 -9.70 2.91 -15.90
C VAL A 670 -8.87 2.92 -14.61
N VAL A 671 -8.24 4.06 -14.32
CA VAL A 671 -7.57 4.31 -13.05
C VAL A 671 -8.21 5.51 -12.37
N LEU A 672 -8.67 5.32 -11.13
CA LEU A 672 -9.33 6.34 -10.32
C LEU A 672 -8.43 6.73 -9.14
N PRO A 673 -7.99 8.01 -9.03
CA PRO A 673 -7.12 8.45 -7.94
C PRO A 673 -7.87 8.52 -6.61
N ASP A 674 -7.55 7.62 -5.68
CA ASP A 674 -8.05 7.70 -4.29
C ASP A 674 -7.29 8.79 -3.51
N ALA A 675 -7.99 9.41 -2.57
CA ALA A 675 -7.35 10.20 -1.55
C ALA A 675 -6.56 9.26 -0.61
N THR A 676 -5.43 9.70 -0.08
CA THR A 676 -4.68 8.91 0.91
C THR A 676 -5.44 8.88 2.23
N TRP A 677 -5.07 7.96 3.12
CA TRP A 677 -5.70 7.82 4.44
C TRP A 677 -5.53 9.04 5.37
N LEU A 678 -4.68 10.02 5.04
CA LEU A 678 -4.55 11.30 5.74
C LEU A 678 -5.51 12.37 5.21
N GLU A 679 -6.20 12.08 4.11
CA GLU A 679 -7.12 12.97 3.40
C GLU A 679 -8.58 12.51 3.52
N GLN A 680 -8.86 11.55 4.41
CA GLN A 680 -10.19 10.99 4.63
C GLN A 680 -10.38 10.69 6.13
N SER A 681 -11.64 10.65 6.58
CA SER A 681 -11.97 10.25 7.95
C SER A 681 -12.72 8.92 8.02
N GLN A 682 -12.62 8.26 9.18
CA GLN A 682 -13.43 7.09 9.54
C GLN A 682 -13.43 6.84 11.05
N VAL A 683 -14.46 6.16 11.55
CA VAL A 683 -14.56 5.66 12.93
C VAL A 683 -14.45 4.13 12.96
N LYS A 684 -13.73 3.60 13.95
CA LYS A 684 -13.53 2.16 14.10
C LYS A 684 -13.50 1.70 15.55
N ALA A 685 -14.24 0.63 15.86
CA ALA A 685 -14.04 -0.13 17.09
C ALA A 685 -12.92 -1.17 16.91
N ASP A 686 -12.00 -1.20 17.86
CA ASP A 686 -10.80 -2.03 17.83
C ASP A 686 -10.41 -2.48 19.25
N TRP A 687 -9.32 -3.25 19.36
CA TRP A 687 -8.80 -3.76 20.63
C TRP A 687 -7.30 -4.02 20.57
N LEU A 688 -6.65 -4.08 21.74
CA LEU A 688 -5.36 -4.75 21.92
C LEU A 688 -5.36 -5.58 23.22
N TYR A 689 -5.56 -4.92 24.36
CA TYR A 689 -5.89 -5.58 25.63
C TYR A 689 -7.17 -4.95 26.22
N GLU A 690 -7.32 -3.65 26.05
CA GLU A 690 -8.53 -2.86 26.22
C GLU A 690 -9.36 -2.89 24.93
N ALA A 691 -10.66 -2.65 25.07
CA ALA A 691 -11.54 -2.30 23.96
C ALA A 691 -11.58 -0.78 23.79
N PHE A 692 -11.58 -0.31 22.55
CA PHE A 692 -11.62 1.11 22.28
C PHE A 692 -12.29 1.45 20.94
N ILE A 693 -12.67 2.71 20.79
CA ILE A 693 -13.09 3.30 19.53
C ILE A 693 -12.05 4.34 19.13
N ALA A 694 -11.67 4.35 17.85
CA ALA A 694 -10.70 5.26 17.26
C ALA A 694 -11.33 6.10 16.14
N TYR A 695 -10.86 7.33 16.04
CA TYR A 695 -11.11 8.25 14.93
C TYR A 695 -9.84 8.44 14.12
N TYR A 696 -9.97 8.21 12.82
CA TYR A 696 -8.97 8.53 11.81
C TYR A 696 -9.42 9.85 11.22
N ALA A 697 -8.63 10.89 11.40
CA ALA A 697 -8.98 12.23 10.98
C ALA A 697 -8.59 12.48 9.53
N GLU A 698 -9.42 13.24 8.81
CA GLU A 698 -8.98 14.02 7.65
C GLU A 698 -8.00 15.08 8.17
N VAL A 699 -6.70 14.84 7.99
CA VAL A 699 -5.63 15.72 8.48
C VAL A 699 -5.44 16.89 7.51
N VAL A 700 -5.48 16.62 6.21
CA VAL A 700 -5.42 17.61 5.12
C VAL A 700 -6.54 17.35 4.13
N LYS A 701 -6.92 18.36 3.33
CA LYS A 701 -7.88 18.15 2.23
C LYS A 701 -7.27 17.28 1.12
N PRO A 702 -8.08 16.50 0.38
CA PRO A 702 -7.61 15.75 -0.77
C PRO A 702 -6.82 16.62 -1.75
N MET A 703 -5.59 16.20 -2.07
CA MET A 703 -4.73 16.84 -3.05
C MET A 703 -5.11 16.46 -4.48
N TYR A 704 -4.72 17.32 -5.42
CA TYR A 704 -4.97 17.14 -6.85
C TYR A 704 -6.48 17.03 -7.14
N ASP A 705 -6.85 16.27 -8.18
CA ASP A 705 -8.23 15.89 -8.44
C ASP A 705 -8.55 14.49 -7.88
N SER A 706 -7.93 14.09 -6.76
CA SER A 706 -8.26 12.83 -6.07
C SER A 706 -9.60 12.94 -5.33
N ARG A 707 -10.25 11.79 -5.08
CA ARG A 707 -11.49 11.71 -4.30
C ARG A 707 -11.43 10.56 -3.30
N PRO A 708 -12.03 10.71 -2.11
CA PRO A 708 -12.10 9.63 -1.14
C PRO A 708 -12.95 8.46 -1.67
N ILE A 709 -12.58 7.22 -1.35
CA ILE A 709 -13.33 6.01 -1.73
C ILE A 709 -14.82 6.09 -1.41
N PHE A 710 -15.19 6.72 -0.28
CA PHE A 710 -16.59 6.96 0.09
C PHE A 710 -17.35 7.67 -1.04
N TRP A 711 -16.78 8.76 -1.55
CA TRP A 711 -17.38 9.53 -2.64
C TRP A 711 -17.44 8.70 -3.93
N ILE A 712 -16.37 7.98 -4.27
CA ILE A 712 -16.30 7.15 -5.49
C ILE A 712 -17.43 6.10 -5.51
N ILE A 713 -17.64 5.37 -4.41
CA ILE A 713 -18.70 4.36 -4.31
C ILE A 713 -20.09 4.99 -4.36
N VAL A 714 -20.31 6.11 -3.68
CA VAL A 714 -21.61 6.83 -3.71
C VAL A 714 -21.94 7.29 -5.14
N GLU A 715 -20.97 7.84 -5.87
CA GLU A 715 -21.18 8.30 -7.24
C GLU A 715 -21.37 7.16 -8.24
N LEU A 716 -20.69 6.01 -8.05
CA LEU A 716 -20.98 4.79 -8.82
C LEU A 716 -22.39 4.28 -8.53
N ALA A 717 -22.81 4.25 -7.27
CA ALA A 717 -24.16 3.82 -6.91
C ALA A 717 -25.23 4.72 -7.53
N LYS A 718 -25.03 6.04 -7.58
CA LYS A 718 -25.95 6.97 -8.26
C LYS A 718 -26.07 6.67 -9.75
N ARG A 719 -24.96 6.45 -10.46
CA ARG A 719 -24.93 6.09 -11.89
C ARG A 719 -25.64 4.78 -12.20
N LEU A 720 -25.58 3.83 -11.26
CA LEU A 720 -26.29 2.55 -11.35
C LEU A 720 -27.77 2.63 -10.93
N GLY A 721 -28.30 3.83 -10.64
CA GLY A 721 -29.69 4.02 -10.18
C GLY A 721 -29.95 3.60 -8.73
N LEU A 722 -28.90 3.41 -7.94
CA LEU A 722 -28.94 2.93 -6.54
C LEU A 722 -28.75 4.05 -5.51
N GLY A 723 -28.72 5.31 -5.93
CA GLY A 723 -28.44 6.46 -5.07
C GLY A 723 -29.33 6.57 -3.82
N LYS A 724 -30.58 6.09 -3.88
CA LYS A 724 -31.50 6.07 -2.71
C LYS A 724 -30.95 5.27 -1.52
N TYR A 725 -30.10 4.27 -1.76
CA TYR A 725 -29.50 3.41 -0.74
C TYR A 725 -28.20 3.99 -0.17
N PHE A 726 -27.69 5.08 -0.75
CA PHE A 726 -26.47 5.76 -0.34
C PHE A 726 -26.80 7.25 -0.05
N PRO A 727 -27.68 7.53 0.93
CA PRO A 727 -28.35 8.84 1.05
C PRO A 727 -27.57 9.87 1.88
N TRP A 728 -26.44 9.50 2.47
CA TRP A 728 -25.70 10.36 3.39
C TRP A 728 -25.24 11.64 2.70
N LYS A 729 -25.25 12.74 3.45
CA LYS A 729 -24.68 14.02 3.04
C LYS A 729 -23.16 13.93 2.88
N ASP A 730 -22.50 13.28 3.84
CA ASP A 730 -21.06 13.13 3.93
C ASP A 730 -20.67 11.93 4.81
N VAL A 731 -19.37 11.65 4.94
CA VAL A 731 -18.87 10.53 5.74
C VAL A 731 -19.03 10.77 7.25
N GLU A 732 -19.14 12.03 7.72
CA GLU A 732 -19.37 12.27 9.15
C GLU A 732 -20.78 11.82 9.57
N GLU A 733 -21.77 11.94 8.69
CA GLU A 733 -23.11 11.39 8.95
C GLU A 733 -23.07 9.87 9.18
N VAL A 734 -22.28 9.15 8.39
CA VAL A 734 -22.01 7.71 8.59
C VAL A 734 -21.43 7.46 9.98
N GLU A 735 -20.38 8.20 10.34
CA GLU A 735 -19.66 8.04 11.61
C GLU A 735 -20.58 8.34 12.81
N ARG A 736 -21.44 9.36 12.69
CA ARG A 736 -22.46 9.70 13.70
C ARG A 736 -23.52 8.60 13.82
N ASN A 737 -23.99 8.04 12.70
CA ASN A 737 -24.92 6.90 12.71
C ASN A 737 -24.31 5.69 13.43
N GLN A 738 -23.04 5.41 13.21
CA GLN A 738 -22.32 4.30 13.86
C GLN A 738 -22.18 4.48 15.38
N LEU A 739 -22.07 5.72 15.86
CA LEU A 739 -21.98 6.06 17.29
C LEU A 739 -23.34 6.36 17.94
N ALA A 740 -24.43 6.43 17.18
CA ALA A 740 -25.73 6.83 17.68
C ALA A 740 -26.21 5.91 18.82
N GLY A 741 -26.56 6.48 19.97
CA GLY A 741 -27.02 5.73 21.15
C GLY A 741 -25.92 4.96 21.90
N THR A 742 -24.65 5.19 21.57
CA THR A 742 -23.53 4.82 22.44
C THR A 742 -23.34 5.91 23.52
N PRO A 743 -22.70 5.61 24.67
CA PRO A 743 -22.44 6.63 25.70
C PRO A 743 -21.33 7.63 25.32
N TRP A 744 -20.66 7.43 24.18
CA TRP A 744 -19.53 8.24 23.73
C TRP A 744 -19.97 9.22 22.66
N SER A 745 -19.50 10.47 22.75
CA SER A 745 -19.81 11.47 21.73
C SER A 745 -18.81 11.42 20.58
N PHE A 746 -19.29 11.65 19.36
CA PHE A 746 -18.43 11.77 18.18
C PHE A 746 -17.45 12.94 18.31
N GLU A 747 -17.88 14.07 18.90
CA GLU A 747 -17.01 15.24 19.12
C GLU A 747 -15.89 14.96 20.11
N GLU A 748 -16.18 14.25 21.21
CA GLU A 748 -15.14 13.81 22.14
C GLU A 748 -14.14 12.88 21.45
N LEU A 749 -14.64 11.92 20.67
CA LEU A 749 -13.79 10.98 19.94
C LEU A 749 -12.89 11.72 18.94
N LYS A 750 -13.43 12.67 18.19
CA LYS A 750 -12.69 13.51 17.23
C LYS A 750 -11.61 14.35 17.93
N ASN A 751 -11.93 14.91 19.11
CA ASN A 751 -10.99 15.71 19.90
C ASN A 751 -9.88 14.88 20.57
N LYS A 752 -10.15 13.62 20.94
CA LYS A 752 -9.16 12.75 21.61
C LYS A 752 -8.40 11.83 20.65
N GLY A 753 -8.97 11.54 19.49
CA GLY A 753 -8.53 10.50 18.57
C GLY A 753 -8.98 9.09 18.95
N PHE A 754 -9.11 8.78 20.25
CA PHE A 754 -9.61 7.49 20.72
C PHE A 754 -10.38 7.63 22.04
N ILE A 755 -11.21 6.64 22.34
CA ILE A 755 -11.87 6.46 23.64
C ILE A 755 -11.75 4.99 24.03
N ILE A 756 -11.15 4.71 25.20
CA ILE A 756 -11.17 3.39 25.83
C ILE A 756 -12.60 3.15 26.31
N THR A 757 -13.23 2.09 25.80
CA THR A 757 -14.61 1.75 26.14
C THR A 757 -14.68 0.77 27.30
N ASP A 758 -13.68 -0.10 27.42
CA ASP A 758 -13.61 -1.15 28.43
C ASP A 758 -12.14 -1.47 28.73
N GLU A 759 -11.78 -1.51 30.01
CA GLU A 759 -10.41 -1.76 30.48
C GLU A 759 -9.97 -3.22 30.25
N ALA A 760 -8.66 -3.45 30.26
CA ALA A 760 -8.09 -4.78 30.13
C ALA A 760 -8.44 -5.66 31.37
N GLU A 761 -8.98 -6.85 31.13
CA GLU A 761 -9.29 -7.87 32.15
C GLU A 761 -8.77 -9.23 31.69
N TYR A 762 -8.36 -10.08 32.65
CA TYR A 762 -8.01 -11.49 32.43
C TYR A 762 -9.16 -12.42 32.83
N TYR A 763 -9.09 -13.66 32.34
CA TYR A 763 -10.03 -14.73 32.64
C TYR A 763 -11.48 -14.35 32.40
N LYS A 764 -11.74 -13.48 31.41
CA LYS A 764 -13.07 -12.96 31.09
C LYS A 764 -14.04 -14.10 30.79
N TYR A 765 -13.55 -15.21 30.23
CA TYR A 765 -14.36 -16.39 29.97
C TYR A 765 -15.00 -16.99 31.22
N LYS A 766 -14.36 -16.88 32.41
CA LYS A 766 -14.96 -17.32 33.69
C LYS A 766 -16.14 -16.44 34.07
N LYS A 767 -16.02 -15.12 33.87
CA LYS A 767 -17.08 -14.12 34.09
C LYS A 767 -18.23 -14.27 33.09
N TRP A 768 -17.91 -14.57 31.82
CA TRP A 768 -18.88 -14.76 30.75
C TRP A 768 -19.53 -16.15 30.76
N GLY A 769 -18.97 -17.12 31.48
CA GLY A 769 -19.36 -18.52 31.40
C GLY A 769 -19.04 -19.17 30.04
N SER A 770 -18.25 -18.50 29.20
CA SER A 770 -17.89 -18.93 27.84
C SER A 770 -16.66 -18.19 27.36
N LEU A 771 -15.84 -18.82 26.51
CA LEU A 771 -14.78 -18.13 25.75
C LEU A 771 -15.37 -17.12 24.75
N ASN A 772 -16.63 -17.30 24.31
CA ASN A 772 -17.29 -16.35 23.44
C ASN A 772 -17.65 -15.06 24.17
N VAL A 773 -17.56 -13.93 23.44
CA VAL A 773 -17.96 -12.63 23.96
C VAL A 773 -19.49 -12.54 24.17
N PRO A 774 -19.96 -11.80 25.17
CA PRO A 774 -21.39 -11.58 25.39
C PRO A 774 -21.99 -10.64 24.34
N ASP A 775 -23.33 -10.53 24.35
CA ASP A 775 -24.05 -9.62 23.46
C ASP A 775 -23.58 -8.16 23.59
N GLY A 776 -23.65 -7.42 22.49
CA GLY A 776 -23.10 -6.06 22.37
C GLY A 776 -21.60 -6.00 22.07
N TYR A 777 -20.86 -7.09 22.27
CA TYR A 777 -19.46 -7.20 21.87
C TYR A 777 -19.29 -8.01 20.59
N GLY A 778 -18.25 -7.69 19.83
CA GLY A 778 -17.78 -8.41 18.66
C GLY A 778 -16.41 -9.02 18.89
N SER A 779 -16.14 -10.10 18.17
CA SER A 779 -14.82 -10.69 18.03
C SER A 779 -14.65 -11.21 16.59
N SER A 780 -13.41 -11.56 16.20
CA SER A 780 -13.18 -12.05 14.84
C SER A 780 -13.49 -13.55 14.67
N GLY A 781 -13.55 -14.33 15.75
CA GLY A 781 -13.93 -15.74 15.78
C GLY A 781 -15.13 -16.01 16.70
N LYS A 782 -15.58 -17.26 16.74
CA LYS A 782 -16.64 -17.74 17.62
C LYS A 782 -16.50 -19.26 17.80
N THR A 783 -16.16 -19.71 19.02
CA THR A 783 -16.15 -21.14 19.33
C THR A 783 -17.57 -21.72 19.30
N VAL A 784 -17.73 -22.90 18.71
CA VAL A 784 -19.03 -23.59 18.60
C VAL A 784 -19.53 -24.07 19.96
N THR A 785 -18.64 -24.52 20.84
CA THR A 785 -18.99 -25.14 22.14
C THR A 785 -18.99 -24.14 23.29
N GLY A 786 -18.54 -22.91 23.06
CA GLY A 786 -18.27 -21.95 24.13
C GLY A 786 -16.97 -22.23 24.91
N LYS A 787 -16.23 -23.29 24.55
CA LYS A 787 -14.95 -23.72 25.12
C LYS A 787 -13.84 -23.71 24.07
N TYR A 788 -12.58 -23.90 24.45
CA TYR A 788 -11.54 -24.22 23.45
C TYR A 788 -11.76 -25.65 22.91
N ASN A 789 -11.64 -25.86 21.61
CA ASN A 789 -11.84 -27.18 21.02
C ASN A 789 -10.50 -27.71 20.50
N PHE A 790 -10.04 -28.84 21.04
CA PHE A 790 -8.93 -29.58 20.44
C PHE A 790 -9.37 -30.20 19.11
N LEU A 791 -10.65 -30.53 18.94
CA LEU A 791 -11.22 -30.99 17.68
C LEU A 791 -11.91 -29.84 16.99
N ASN A 792 -11.44 -29.51 15.79
CA ASN A 792 -12.08 -28.50 14.95
C ASN A 792 -13.49 -28.96 14.53
N PRO A 793 -14.57 -28.31 15.02
CA PRO A 793 -15.92 -28.79 14.80
C PRO A 793 -16.33 -28.70 13.32
N VAL A 794 -15.86 -27.67 12.62
CA VAL A 794 -16.17 -27.48 11.19
C VAL A 794 -15.34 -28.42 10.32
N ALA A 795 -14.10 -28.70 10.69
CA ALA A 795 -13.30 -29.72 10.02
C ALA A 795 -14.00 -31.09 10.10
N LYS A 796 -14.46 -31.47 11.31
CA LYS A 796 -15.20 -32.72 11.55
C LYS A 796 -16.47 -32.80 10.71
N GLU A 797 -17.27 -31.73 10.68
CA GLU A 797 -18.48 -31.64 9.84
C GLU A 797 -18.18 -31.86 8.36
N LYS A 798 -17.04 -31.34 7.89
CA LYS A 798 -16.62 -31.40 6.48
C LYS A 798 -15.80 -32.63 6.11
N GLY A 799 -15.57 -33.55 7.04
CA GLY A 799 -14.75 -34.75 6.82
C GLY A 799 -13.26 -34.44 6.63
N VAL A 800 -12.79 -33.28 7.10
CA VAL A 800 -11.37 -32.95 7.23
C VAL A 800 -10.91 -33.42 8.60
N ASP A 801 -9.68 -33.94 8.72
CA ASP A 801 -9.11 -34.35 10.01
C ASP A 801 -9.22 -33.19 11.03
N PRO A 802 -10.00 -33.35 12.10
CA PRO A 802 -10.30 -32.25 13.00
C PRO A 802 -9.22 -32.01 14.05
N LEU A 803 -8.27 -32.94 14.20
CA LEU A 803 -7.25 -32.87 15.22
C LEU A 803 -6.00 -32.15 14.71
N PRO A 804 -5.28 -31.43 15.58
CA PRO A 804 -3.94 -30.95 15.27
C PRO A 804 -3.03 -32.11 14.86
N ASP A 805 -2.28 -31.93 13.78
CA ASP A 805 -1.37 -32.96 13.27
C ASP A 805 -0.25 -32.35 12.41
N TYR A 806 0.67 -33.17 11.94
CA TYR A 806 1.58 -32.82 10.85
C TYR A 806 1.22 -33.64 9.62
N LYS A 807 0.96 -32.98 8.48
CA LYS A 807 0.73 -33.66 7.20
C LYS A 807 1.94 -33.45 6.32
N GLU A 808 2.41 -34.49 5.63
CA GLU A 808 3.49 -34.28 4.66
C GLU A 808 3.02 -33.34 3.55
N PRO A 809 3.85 -32.35 3.16
CA PRO A 809 3.53 -31.48 2.04
C PRO A 809 3.32 -32.27 0.75
N ASP A 810 2.58 -31.67 -0.18
CA ASP A 810 2.42 -32.22 -1.53
C ASP A 810 3.79 -32.55 -2.17
N PRO A 811 4.01 -33.77 -2.72
CA PRO A 811 5.30 -34.18 -3.28
C PRO A 811 5.85 -33.22 -4.34
N ASP A 812 4.97 -32.56 -5.10
CA ASP A 812 5.38 -31.56 -6.11
C ASP A 812 6.08 -30.33 -5.51
N LEU A 813 5.84 -30.06 -4.21
CA LEU A 813 6.40 -28.92 -3.48
C LEU A 813 7.69 -29.27 -2.74
N LEU A 814 7.97 -30.55 -2.52
CA LEU A 814 9.15 -30.98 -1.78
C LEU A 814 10.42 -30.67 -2.58
N PRO A 815 11.51 -30.21 -1.92
CA PRO A 815 12.82 -30.13 -2.53
C PRO A 815 13.27 -31.46 -3.12
N ASP A 816 14.00 -31.40 -4.22
CA ASP A 816 14.54 -32.55 -4.95
C ASP A 816 15.98 -32.29 -5.40
N GLU A 817 16.58 -33.21 -6.17
CA GLU A 817 17.97 -33.06 -6.65
C GLU A 817 18.16 -31.83 -7.56
N GLU A 818 17.12 -31.42 -8.31
CA GLU A 818 17.19 -30.26 -9.20
C GLU A 818 16.93 -28.95 -8.45
N TYR A 819 15.99 -28.95 -7.50
CA TYR A 819 15.58 -27.81 -6.68
C TYR A 819 15.77 -28.10 -5.18
N PRO A 820 17.01 -28.13 -4.67
CA PRO A 820 17.33 -28.62 -3.32
C PRO A 820 17.01 -27.64 -2.19
N PHE A 821 16.64 -26.39 -2.49
CA PHE A 821 16.39 -25.36 -1.48
C PHE A 821 14.90 -25.04 -1.33
N VAL A 822 14.47 -24.70 -0.12
CA VAL A 822 13.17 -24.05 0.11
C VAL A 822 13.38 -22.55 0.22
N PHE A 823 12.71 -21.78 -0.64
CA PHE A 823 12.64 -20.33 -0.53
C PHE A 823 11.45 -19.90 0.32
N GLY A 824 11.67 -18.91 1.19
CA GLY A 824 10.63 -18.24 1.96
C GLY A 824 10.69 -16.72 1.96
N ASN A 825 9.54 -16.08 1.75
CA ASN A 825 9.39 -14.63 1.81
C ASN A 825 9.36 -14.09 3.26
N PHE A 826 9.94 -12.93 3.51
CA PHE A 826 9.81 -12.21 4.78
C PHE A 826 9.52 -10.71 4.60
N ARG A 827 9.33 -10.00 5.71
CA ARG A 827 8.98 -8.56 5.75
C ARG A 827 10.09 -7.76 6.41
N LEU A 828 10.27 -6.52 5.96
CA LEU A 828 11.22 -5.56 6.51
C LEU A 828 10.49 -4.58 7.45
N PHE A 829 11.20 -4.11 8.47
CA PHE A 829 10.64 -3.13 9.43
C PHE A 829 10.20 -1.82 8.77
N LEU A 830 10.93 -1.37 7.73
CA LEU A 830 10.69 -0.10 7.05
C LEU A 830 9.59 -0.14 5.98
N HIS A 831 9.16 -1.33 5.54
CA HIS A 831 8.18 -1.45 4.46
C HIS A 831 6.93 -2.20 4.89
N GLU A 832 5.80 -1.83 4.27
CA GLU A 832 4.53 -2.54 4.45
C GLU A 832 4.02 -3.04 3.10
N HIS A 833 3.90 -4.37 3.00
CA HIS A 833 3.40 -5.06 1.81
C HIS A 833 4.06 -4.54 0.53
N SER A 834 3.30 -3.93 -0.38
CA SER A 834 3.77 -3.24 -1.60
C SER A 834 3.35 -1.75 -1.59
N SER A 835 3.00 -1.18 -0.43
CA SER A 835 2.36 0.15 -0.34
C SER A 835 3.32 1.30 -0.03
N THR A 836 4.48 0.99 0.53
CA THR A 836 5.44 1.98 1.03
C THR A 836 6.56 2.32 0.05
N PHE A 837 6.57 1.72 -1.14
CA PHE A 837 7.68 1.82 -2.09
C PHE A 837 7.72 3.15 -2.85
N ASN A 838 6.67 3.98 -2.75
CA ASN A 838 6.66 5.38 -3.20
C ASN A 838 6.99 6.38 -2.07
N ASN A 839 7.42 5.90 -0.90
CA ASN A 839 7.90 6.76 0.19
C ASN A 839 9.43 6.85 0.14
N TYR A 840 9.92 8.01 -0.30
CA TYR A 840 11.35 8.25 -0.53
C TYR A 840 12.21 7.99 0.71
N GLN A 841 11.75 8.39 1.90
CA GLN A 841 12.54 8.23 3.13
C GLN A 841 12.63 6.77 3.58
N LEU A 842 11.59 5.96 3.34
CA LEU A 842 11.63 4.53 3.65
C LEU A 842 12.54 3.78 2.66
N MET A 843 12.45 4.09 1.36
CA MET A 843 13.32 3.52 0.32
C MET A 843 14.79 3.89 0.51
N LYS A 844 15.08 5.07 1.06
CA LYS A 844 16.45 5.45 1.45
C LYS A 844 17.01 4.58 2.57
N GLY A 845 16.16 4.08 3.46
CA GLY A 845 16.54 3.18 4.54
C GLY A 845 16.76 1.74 4.07
N GLU A 846 15.84 1.21 3.27
CA GLU A 846 15.92 -0.15 2.71
C GLU A 846 15.58 -0.09 1.21
N SER A 847 16.62 -0.13 0.37
CA SER A 847 16.47 0.21 -1.05
C SER A 847 16.19 -0.98 -1.96
N THR A 848 16.49 -2.19 -1.51
CA THR A 848 16.43 -3.42 -2.31
C THR A 848 16.24 -4.68 -1.45
N ASN A 849 15.98 -5.81 -2.08
CA ASN A 849 15.82 -7.11 -1.42
C ASN A 849 16.83 -8.14 -1.94
N PRO A 850 18.04 -8.27 -1.35
CA PRO A 850 18.97 -9.31 -1.75
C PRO A 850 18.49 -10.72 -1.33
N LEU A 851 18.98 -11.75 -2.00
CA LEU A 851 18.72 -13.15 -1.68
C LEU A 851 19.63 -13.60 -0.52
N TRP A 852 19.03 -13.95 0.61
CA TRP A 852 19.74 -14.49 1.77
C TRP A 852 20.10 -15.95 1.50
N ILE A 853 21.39 -16.27 1.67
CA ILE A 853 21.95 -17.61 1.47
C ILE A 853 22.80 -17.94 2.69
N ASN A 854 22.63 -19.16 3.23
CA ASN A 854 23.47 -19.62 4.33
C ASN A 854 24.96 -19.64 3.90
N THR A 855 25.86 -19.26 4.81
CA THR A 855 27.31 -19.23 4.54
C THR A 855 27.88 -20.54 4.00
N LEU A 856 27.46 -21.69 4.54
CA LEU A 856 27.96 -23.00 4.10
C LEU A 856 27.39 -23.41 2.74
N ASP A 857 26.10 -23.15 2.50
CA ASP A 857 25.49 -23.42 1.20
C ASP A 857 26.11 -22.53 0.12
N ALA A 858 26.36 -21.25 0.42
CA ALA A 858 27.04 -20.33 -0.49
C ALA A 858 28.49 -20.79 -0.80
N GLN A 859 29.20 -21.32 0.20
CA GLN A 859 30.55 -21.88 0.02
C GLN A 859 30.53 -23.09 -0.93
N GLU A 860 29.59 -24.02 -0.74
CA GLU A 860 29.42 -25.20 -1.61
C GLU A 860 29.05 -24.81 -3.04
N LEU A 861 28.30 -23.72 -3.22
CA LEU A 861 27.89 -23.19 -4.52
C LEU A 861 28.89 -22.22 -5.16
N GLY A 862 29.98 -21.86 -4.48
CA GLY A 862 30.96 -20.88 -4.98
C GLY A 862 30.43 -19.43 -5.09
N ILE A 863 29.41 -19.09 -4.29
CA ILE A 863 28.74 -17.78 -4.26
C ILE A 863 29.32 -16.92 -3.13
N LYS A 864 29.62 -15.65 -3.43
CA LYS A 864 30.06 -14.64 -2.47
C LYS A 864 29.00 -13.55 -2.29
N GLY A 865 29.08 -12.82 -1.18
CA GLY A 865 28.20 -11.66 -0.96
C GLY A 865 28.35 -10.62 -2.08
N GLY A 866 27.22 -10.14 -2.60
CA GLY A 866 27.13 -9.16 -3.68
C GLY A 866 27.10 -9.74 -5.10
N ASP A 867 27.46 -11.02 -5.26
CA ASP A 867 27.39 -11.72 -6.55
C ASP A 867 25.97 -11.63 -7.14
N LYS A 868 25.88 -11.49 -8.46
CA LYS A 868 24.60 -11.67 -9.16
C LYS A 868 24.26 -13.16 -9.17
N VAL A 869 23.01 -13.47 -8.86
CA VAL A 869 22.51 -14.83 -8.80
C VAL A 869 21.14 -14.90 -9.46
N ARG A 870 20.82 -16.06 -10.02
CA ARG A 870 19.48 -16.39 -10.50
C ARG A 870 18.83 -17.34 -9.51
N LEU A 871 17.72 -16.91 -8.92
CA LEU A 871 16.84 -17.75 -8.12
C LEU A 871 15.81 -18.38 -9.06
N LYS A 872 15.75 -19.71 -9.13
CA LYS A 872 14.87 -20.43 -10.04
C LYS A 872 14.02 -21.44 -9.30
N SER A 873 12.75 -21.51 -9.66
CA SER A 873 11.82 -22.59 -9.34
C SER A 873 11.38 -23.28 -10.63
N PRO A 874 10.64 -24.40 -10.57
CA PRO A 874 10.01 -24.97 -11.76
C PRO A 874 9.01 -24.03 -12.47
N TRP A 875 8.59 -22.94 -11.81
CA TRP A 875 7.48 -22.09 -12.25
C TRP A 875 7.87 -20.64 -12.54
N GLY A 876 9.17 -20.31 -12.48
CA GLY A 876 9.66 -18.98 -12.75
C GLY A 876 11.06 -18.75 -12.17
N GLU A 877 11.67 -17.65 -12.57
CA GLU A 877 13.00 -17.23 -12.13
C GLU A 877 13.09 -15.71 -11.97
N VAL A 878 13.99 -15.27 -11.10
CA VAL A 878 14.34 -13.85 -10.90
C VAL A 878 15.84 -13.70 -10.70
N GLU A 879 16.39 -12.54 -11.07
CA GLU A 879 17.78 -12.18 -10.84
C GLU A 879 17.90 -11.25 -9.62
N MET A 880 18.85 -11.55 -8.74
CA MET A 880 19.04 -10.87 -7.46
C MET A 880 20.53 -10.75 -7.13
N ARG A 881 20.85 -10.04 -6.05
CA ARG A 881 22.19 -10.07 -5.45
C ARG A 881 22.21 -10.98 -4.24
N ALA A 882 23.28 -11.77 -4.09
CA ALA A 882 23.47 -12.65 -2.94
C ALA A 882 23.82 -11.85 -1.68
N HIS A 883 23.16 -12.18 -0.57
CA HIS A 883 23.50 -11.80 0.79
C HIS A 883 23.87 -13.07 1.56
N VAL A 884 25.17 -13.34 1.66
CA VAL A 884 25.69 -14.53 2.36
C VAL A 884 25.73 -14.27 3.86
N THR A 885 25.03 -15.08 4.65
CA THR A 885 24.85 -14.85 6.09
C THR A 885 24.69 -16.15 6.89
N TRP A 886 24.98 -16.08 8.20
CA TRP A 886 24.68 -17.14 9.16
C TRP A 886 23.24 -17.05 9.71
N ASP A 887 22.54 -15.95 9.43
CA ASP A 887 21.22 -15.64 9.97
C ASP A 887 20.07 -16.32 9.20
N ILE A 888 20.36 -17.38 8.46
CA ILE A 888 19.39 -18.25 7.79
C ILE A 888 19.89 -19.70 7.83
N MET A 889 19.01 -20.65 8.11
CA MET A 889 19.41 -22.06 8.21
C MET A 889 19.84 -22.64 6.86
N ARG A 890 20.66 -23.71 6.89
CA ARG A 890 21.05 -24.45 5.68
C ARG A 890 19.85 -25.05 4.95
N GLY A 891 19.93 -25.09 3.62
CA GLY A 891 18.85 -25.59 2.75
C GLY A 891 17.68 -24.63 2.59
N VAL A 892 17.75 -23.43 3.17
CA VAL A 892 16.70 -22.41 3.09
C VAL A 892 17.26 -21.12 2.49
N LEU A 893 16.49 -20.55 1.56
CA LEU A 893 16.75 -19.25 0.94
C LEU A 893 15.64 -18.27 1.35
N GLY A 894 15.93 -16.97 1.32
CA GLY A 894 14.89 -15.99 1.60
C GLY A 894 15.17 -14.61 1.04
N ALA A 895 14.09 -13.87 0.76
CA ALA A 895 14.19 -12.45 0.39
C ALA A 895 12.96 -11.71 0.92
N ALA A 896 13.12 -10.40 1.13
CA ALA A 896 12.01 -9.53 1.50
C ALA A 896 11.02 -9.39 0.34
N GLY A 897 9.72 -9.39 0.64
CA GLY A 897 8.65 -9.23 -0.36
C GLY A 897 8.05 -7.83 -0.34
N GLY A 898 7.50 -7.41 -1.48
CA GLY A 898 6.92 -6.08 -1.67
C GLY A 898 7.52 -5.32 -2.84
N PHE A 899 8.78 -5.60 -3.16
CA PHE A 899 9.53 -5.03 -4.28
C PHE A 899 9.04 -5.55 -5.64
N GLY A 900 9.53 -4.93 -6.71
CA GLY A 900 9.21 -5.28 -8.10
C GLY A 900 8.20 -4.32 -8.74
N HIS A 901 8.07 -3.11 -8.18
CA HIS A 901 7.28 -2.04 -8.79
C HIS A 901 7.95 -1.56 -10.08
N ILE A 902 7.18 -1.41 -11.16
CA ILE A 902 7.71 -0.96 -12.47
C ILE A 902 7.53 0.54 -12.72
N ARG A 903 6.90 1.24 -11.77
CA ARG A 903 6.71 2.69 -11.72
C ARG A 903 7.02 3.18 -10.32
N GLY A 904 7.11 4.50 -10.18
CA GLY A 904 7.50 5.09 -8.91
C GLY A 904 9.00 4.99 -8.69
N LEU A 905 9.41 5.00 -7.42
CA LEU A 905 10.83 5.06 -7.05
C LEU A 905 11.67 3.89 -7.58
N GLU A 906 11.14 2.68 -7.64
CA GLU A 906 11.87 1.50 -8.17
C GLU A 906 12.00 1.52 -9.70
N GLY A 907 11.06 2.14 -10.40
CA GLY A 907 11.04 2.21 -11.87
C GLY A 907 11.73 3.44 -12.44
N ASP A 908 12.15 4.37 -11.60
CA ASP A 908 12.66 5.67 -12.03
C ASP A 908 14.19 5.67 -12.18
N PRO A 909 14.72 5.92 -13.39
CA PRO A 909 16.17 5.89 -13.63
C PRO A 909 16.94 7.00 -12.90
N ARG A 910 16.27 8.03 -12.35
CA ARG A 910 16.91 9.04 -11.48
C ARG A 910 17.30 8.47 -10.12
N TYR A 911 16.72 7.33 -9.72
CA TYR A 911 16.98 6.68 -8.44
C TYR A 911 17.44 5.23 -8.60
N PRO A 912 18.55 4.97 -9.33
CA PRO A 912 18.99 3.60 -9.67
C PRO A 912 19.41 2.75 -8.47
N GLN A 913 19.57 3.36 -7.29
CA GLN A 913 19.84 2.68 -6.04
C GLN A 913 18.59 2.01 -5.43
N PHE A 914 17.39 2.44 -5.82
CA PHE A 914 16.11 1.86 -5.40
C PHE A 914 15.66 0.81 -6.40
N GLY A 915 15.15 -0.31 -5.92
CA GLY A 915 14.65 -1.37 -6.77
C GLY A 915 14.76 -2.74 -6.15
N GLY A 916 14.06 -3.70 -6.69
CA GLY A 916 14.13 -5.09 -6.26
C GLY A 916 13.27 -5.97 -7.16
N VAL A 917 13.02 -7.19 -6.72
CA VAL A 917 12.21 -8.14 -7.47
C VAL A 917 11.15 -8.77 -6.59
N ASN A 918 10.02 -9.16 -7.17
CA ASN A 918 9.02 -9.94 -6.47
C ASN A 918 9.42 -11.42 -6.42
N ALA A 919 10.36 -11.78 -5.55
CA ALA A 919 10.93 -13.12 -5.49
C ALA A 919 9.91 -14.22 -5.19
N ALA A 920 8.89 -13.94 -4.37
CA ALA A 920 7.81 -14.91 -4.09
C ALA A 920 6.87 -15.13 -5.30
N GLY A 921 6.97 -14.27 -6.31
CA GLY A 921 6.21 -14.34 -7.56
C GLY A 921 6.52 -15.55 -8.44
N ILE A 922 7.53 -16.36 -8.08
CA ILE A 922 7.90 -17.60 -8.79
C ILE A 922 7.24 -18.86 -8.19
N MET A 923 6.30 -18.73 -7.26
CA MET A 923 5.60 -19.91 -6.69
C MET A 923 4.77 -20.67 -7.75
N LYS A 924 4.35 -21.90 -7.43
CA LYS A 924 3.44 -22.70 -8.29
C LYS A 924 2.16 -21.90 -8.61
N PRO A 925 1.80 -21.70 -9.89
CA PRO A 925 0.60 -20.96 -10.26
C PRO A 925 -0.68 -21.75 -9.94
N ASN A 926 -1.78 -21.05 -9.63
CA ASN A 926 -3.06 -21.66 -9.24
C ASN A 926 -2.95 -22.66 -8.08
N TYR A 927 -2.08 -22.36 -7.11
CA TYR A 927 -1.82 -23.23 -5.97
C TYR A 927 -1.96 -22.51 -4.64
N THR A 928 -2.58 -23.18 -3.68
CA THR A 928 -2.80 -22.72 -2.31
C THR A 928 -2.80 -23.91 -1.34
N GLU A 929 -2.64 -23.62 -0.06
CA GLU A 929 -2.88 -24.56 1.03
C GLU A 929 -4.31 -25.13 0.95
N LYS A 930 -4.44 -26.47 1.07
CA LYS A 930 -5.64 -27.23 0.65
C LYS A 930 -6.87 -27.01 1.53
N ILE A 931 -6.72 -26.53 2.76
CA ILE A 931 -7.80 -26.39 3.74
C ILE A 931 -8.40 -24.98 3.72
N GLY A 932 -7.55 -23.96 3.78
CA GLY A 932 -7.90 -22.55 3.92
C GLY A 932 -7.67 -21.73 2.65
N GLY A 933 -7.00 -22.25 1.61
CA GLY A 933 -6.82 -21.54 0.34
C GLY A 933 -5.82 -20.38 0.41
N THR A 934 -4.83 -20.45 1.31
CA THR A 934 -3.76 -19.44 1.40
C THR A 934 -2.59 -19.78 0.46
N PRO A 935 -2.06 -18.83 -0.34
CA PRO A 935 -0.90 -19.05 -1.19
C PRO A 935 0.37 -19.33 -0.39
N LEU A 936 1.23 -20.18 -0.96
CA LEU A 936 2.44 -20.69 -0.31
C LEU A 936 3.66 -19.78 -0.56
N LEU A 937 3.59 -18.54 -0.08
CA LEU A 937 4.67 -17.55 -0.27
C LEU A 937 5.93 -17.85 0.55
N LYS A 938 5.87 -18.82 1.46
CA LYS A 938 6.97 -19.19 2.37
C LYS A 938 7.42 -20.65 2.23
N TYR A 939 7.00 -21.31 1.16
CA TYR A 939 7.39 -22.69 0.85
C TYR A 939 7.44 -22.89 -0.67
N ILE A 940 8.56 -22.51 -1.28
CA ILE A 940 8.77 -22.64 -2.73
C ILE A 940 10.06 -23.43 -2.95
N LYS A 941 10.00 -24.59 -3.63
CA LYS A 941 11.22 -25.30 -4.00
C LYS A 941 12.00 -24.55 -5.07
N THR A 942 13.30 -24.42 -4.87
CA THR A 942 14.17 -23.56 -5.66
C THR A 942 15.58 -24.12 -5.80
N ARG A 943 16.29 -23.59 -6.80
CA ARG A 943 17.75 -23.66 -6.94
C ARG A 943 18.29 -22.25 -7.16
N VAL A 944 19.56 -22.06 -6.83
CA VAL A 944 20.27 -20.80 -7.07
C VAL A 944 21.54 -21.07 -7.86
N GLU A 945 21.80 -20.23 -8.85
CA GLU A 945 23.02 -20.28 -9.66
C GLU A 945 23.68 -18.90 -9.72
N LYS A 946 25.01 -18.89 -9.78
CA LYS A 946 25.80 -17.67 -9.95
C LYS A 946 25.77 -17.24 -11.42
N LEU A 947 25.63 -15.93 -11.67
CA LEU A 947 25.60 -15.32 -13.00
C LEU A 947 26.93 -14.68 -13.40
#